data_AF-A0A8T3RA78-F1
#
_entry.id   AF-A0A8T3RA78-F1
#
_cell.length_a   1.000
_cell.length_b   1.000
_cell.length_c   1.000
_cell.angle_alpha   90.00
_cell.angle_beta   90.00
_cell.angle_gamma   90.00
#
_symmetry.space_group_name_H-M   'P 1'
#
loop_
_entity.id
_entity.type
_entity.pdbx_description
1 polymer ?
#
loop_
_entity_poly.entity_id
_entity_poly.type
_entity_poly.pdbx_seq_one_letter_code
_entity_poly.pdbx_strand_id
1 'polypeptide(L)'
;GLHLIAEIKRRSPSAGDLPGGSLDIAARARAYQAGGASIISVLVEAHRFGGSPADVRAARDATSLPILAKDFVVDSRQLPLLRAAGADLVLLLARLHPARRLARLVQQARDLGLEPLMEAHDRRELESAVASGARLIGINNRDLRTLRVDVSMAERLRELVPDDRLVVAESGVTDPDLLRTWRALGFDAALVGEALMRSESSAEDIRARTAAFVAAGRVPGPGQDPSGEAREASVKICGITESAGLRRALAAGVDAIGFNFVPGTRRALAEAEAEALIADARGATHAGAGPRLVGIFADRDPRELAAIATRLGLDEVQLHGNEPPEALDAIPLPVRKVLQLPAQSGAQNGTESTVQAVLDKAAPYRARPNLAGFLLDTADPRLTGGTGRRSATDLAAGVARSLPVILAGGLTAANVAEALREIPALGVDVASGVDAVTDGSGRGAKDPFLVALFIKRARAARLDLPALAARPEVADPGLLEPDERGRWGRERRFGGRFVPETLMAALGELDDAWRAIRLDTAFWAELRERSQRYVGRPTPLYRADRLAAAVAEASGTPAPGLRLYLKREDLAHTGAHKINNALGQALIAKRLGKPRVVAETGAGQHGVATATACALLDLECVVYMGAEDIERQRPNVQRMHALGAQVHPVTSGGATLKDAVNEALRDWVTTVATTHYVLGSAVGPHPFPALVRDLQRVIGDEAAAQMMAVEGRLPDAAVACLGGGSNGIGLFARFIGEPAVRLVGVEAGGEGLAGRHAAALAGGSEGVLHGARSYLLQDAEGQVTEAHSISAGLDYPGIGPQLAALFEARRMEVLSATDQQAVAGLRLVARTEGILPALEPAHAVAALPTLLRGDAPGGPLPSEPLILLGLSGRGDKDLAALADAQETDDG
;
A
#
# COMPACT_ATOMS: atom_id res chain seq x y z
N GLY A 1 4.66 7.74 11.49
CA GLY A 1 3.28 7.67 12.00
C GLY A 1 2.80 9.04 12.46
N LEU A 2 1.67 9.06 13.16
CA LEU A 2 1.08 10.23 13.79
C LEU A 2 1.51 10.29 15.26
N HIS A 3 2.03 11.43 15.68
CA HIS A 3 2.55 11.65 17.03
C HIS A 3 1.48 12.16 17.99
N LEU A 4 1.62 11.85 19.28
CA LEU A 4 0.69 12.34 20.30
C LEU A 4 1.26 13.59 20.99
N ILE A 5 0.48 14.68 20.98
CA ILE A 5 0.68 15.85 21.84
C ILE A 5 -0.31 15.73 23.00
N ALA A 6 0.19 15.52 24.22
CA ALA A 6 -0.66 15.29 25.39
C ALA A 6 -0.88 16.62 26.14
N GLU A 7 -2.14 17.03 26.27
CA GLU A 7 -2.53 18.33 26.85
C GLU A 7 -2.76 18.23 28.36
N ILE A 8 -2.21 19.18 29.11
CA ILE A 8 -2.42 19.42 30.52
C ILE A 8 -3.14 20.77 30.67
N LYS A 9 -4.33 20.75 31.29
CA LYS A 9 -5.08 21.96 31.65
C LYS A 9 -5.70 21.82 33.04
N ARG A 10 -5.84 22.92 33.77
CA ARG A 10 -6.43 22.90 35.12
C ARG A 10 -7.96 22.92 35.08
N ARG A 11 -8.55 23.58 34.09
CA ARG A 11 -10.01 23.65 33.88
C ARG A 11 -10.35 23.69 32.39
N SER A 12 -11.63 23.56 32.05
CA SER A 12 -12.12 23.75 30.68
C SER A 12 -13.45 24.51 30.66
N PRO A 13 -13.66 25.47 29.73
CA PRO A 13 -14.93 26.19 29.59
C PRO A 13 -16.16 25.30 29.36
N SER A 14 -15.98 24.11 28.78
CA SER A 14 -17.07 23.17 28.47
C SER A 14 -17.32 22.11 29.55
N ALA A 15 -16.38 21.90 30.48
CA ALA A 15 -16.43 20.83 31.48
C ALA A 15 -16.30 21.32 32.93
N GLY A 16 -16.10 22.62 33.16
CA GLY A 16 -15.87 23.20 34.48
C GLY A 16 -14.46 22.95 35.03
N ASP A 17 -14.33 22.98 36.36
CA ASP A 17 -13.12 22.53 37.05
C ASP A 17 -13.08 21.00 37.01
N LEU A 18 -11.92 20.43 36.71
CA LEU A 18 -11.77 19.00 36.53
C LEU A 18 -11.79 18.26 37.89
N PRO A 19 -12.26 17.00 37.94
CA PRO A 19 -12.42 16.27 39.20
C PRO A 19 -11.07 16.09 39.93
N GLY A 20 -10.99 16.51 41.20
CA GLY A 20 -9.86 16.21 42.09
C GLY A 20 -8.90 17.38 42.38
N GLY A 21 -9.35 18.31 43.24
CA GLY A 21 -8.63 19.18 44.20
C GLY A 21 -7.20 19.73 43.99
N SER A 22 -6.26 19.06 43.32
CA SER A 22 -4.97 19.64 42.92
C SER A 22 -4.35 18.82 41.77
N LEU A 23 -4.33 19.40 40.58
CA LEU A 23 -3.63 18.80 39.43
C LEU A 23 -2.11 18.90 39.64
N ASP A 24 -1.44 17.77 39.84
CA ASP A 24 0.02 17.69 39.79
C ASP A 24 0.50 17.64 38.33
N ILE A 25 1.00 18.78 37.84
CA ILE A 25 1.52 18.96 36.49
C ILE A 25 2.73 18.04 36.24
N ALA A 26 3.63 17.93 37.22
CA ALA A 26 4.87 17.19 37.09
C ALA A 26 4.60 15.67 37.02
N ALA A 27 3.72 15.15 37.88
CA ALA A 27 3.33 13.74 37.83
C ALA A 27 2.65 13.38 36.50
N ARG A 28 1.77 14.25 36.00
CA ARG A 28 1.09 14.03 34.73
C ARG A 28 2.03 14.08 33.54
N ALA A 29 2.97 15.04 33.50
CA ALA A 29 3.98 15.11 32.45
C ALA A 29 4.85 13.84 32.40
N ARG A 30 5.25 13.30 33.57
CA ARG A 30 5.96 12.02 33.66
C ARG A 30 5.12 10.86 33.13
N ALA A 31 3.85 10.79 33.49
CA ALA A 31 2.94 9.74 33.02
C ALA A 31 2.74 9.79 31.49
N TYR A 32 2.59 10.99 30.92
CA TYR A 32 2.50 11.18 29.47
C TYR A 32 3.80 10.79 28.75
N GLN A 33 4.97 11.16 29.29
CA GLN A 33 6.24 10.71 28.75
C GLN A 33 6.37 9.18 28.80
N ALA A 34 6.05 8.57 29.94
CA ALA A 34 6.10 7.12 30.11
C ALA A 34 5.11 6.38 29.18
N GLY A 35 3.98 7.01 28.85
CA GLY A 35 3.02 6.52 27.85
C GLY A 35 3.47 6.72 26.40
N GLY A 36 4.58 7.42 26.15
CA GLY A 36 5.16 7.62 24.83
C GLY A 36 4.65 8.86 24.08
N ALA A 37 4.09 9.86 24.78
CA ALA A 37 3.78 11.15 24.16
C ALA A 37 5.04 11.78 23.54
N SER A 38 4.86 12.53 22.46
CA SER A 38 5.98 13.19 21.77
C SER A 38 6.17 14.65 22.21
N ILE A 39 5.10 15.31 22.64
CA ILE A 39 5.10 16.70 23.12
C ILE A 39 4.12 16.79 24.30
N ILE A 40 4.46 17.60 25.30
CA ILE A 40 3.53 17.99 26.36
C ILE A 40 2.99 19.38 26.04
N SER A 41 1.67 19.51 25.90
CA SER A 41 1.01 20.81 25.78
C SER A 41 0.51 21.26 27.14
N VAL A 42 0.87 22.47 27.55
CA VAL A 42 0.47 23.04 28.86
C VAL A 42 -0.34 24.30 28.60
N LEU A 43 -1.58 24.34 29.09
CA LEU A 43 -2.41 25.54 29.03
C LEU A 43 -1.90 26.58 30.03
N VAL A 44 -1.59 27.77 29.54
CA VAL A 44 -0.99 28.85 30.33
C VAL A 44 -2.01 29.94 30.67
N GLU A 45 -3.07 30.06 29.88
CA GLU A 45 -4.03 31.16 30.00
C GLU A 45 -4.79 31.10 31.35
N ALA A 46 -4.73 32.19 32.11
CA ALA A 46 -5.14 32.22 33.51
C ALA A 46 -6.67 32.31 33.70
N HIS A 47 -7.40 33.04 32.85
CA HIS A 47 -8.79 33.38 33.11
C HIS A 47 -9.74 32.22 32.81
N ARG A 48 -9.61 31.60 31.64
CA ARG A 48 -10.47 30.49 31.20
C ARG A 48 -9.89 29.12 31.51
N PHE A 49 -8.57 28.98 31.58
CA PHE A 49 -7.92 27.69 31.81
C PHE A 49 -7.23 27.55 33.19
N GLY A 50 -7.12 28.65 33.94
CA GLY A 50 -6.51 28.64 35.28
C GLY A 50 -5.01 28.36 35.28
N GLY A 51 -4.36 28.43 34.11
CA GLY A 51 -2.95 28.09 33.92
C GLY A 51 -2.00 29.22 34.31
N SER A 52 -0.71 28.92 34.28
CA SER A 52 0.35 29.92 34.47
C SER A 52 1.69 29.48 33.86
N PRO A 53 2.65 30.41 33.66
CA PRO A 53 4.02 30.03 33.29
C PRO A 53 4.72 29.15 34.32
N ALA A 54 4.23 29.08 35.56
CA ALA A 54 4.77 28.15 36.57
C ALA A 54 4.43 26.69 36.23
N ASP A 55 3.30 26.44 35.57
CA ASP A 55 2.92 25.10 35.12
C ASP A 55 3.86 24.60 34.00
N VAL A 56 4.29 25.50 33.11
CA VAL A 56 5.30 25.19 32.08
C VAL A 56 6.63 24.79 32.72
N ARG A 57 7.08 25.53 33.75
CA ARG A 57 8.29 25.19 34.51
C ARG A 57 8.15 23.84 35.21
N ALA A 58 7.03 23.60 35.88
CA ALA A 58 6.77 22.32 36.55
C ALA A 58 6.78 21.12 35.58
N ALA A 59 6.26 21.29 34.36
CA ALA A 59 6.37 20.27 33.32
C ALA A 59 7.82 20.11 32.84
N ARG A 60 8.54 21.21 32.58
CA ARG A 60 9.93 21.20 32.10
C ARG A 60 10.86 20.50 33.07
N ASP A 61 10.69 20.72 34.37
CA ASP A 61 11.50 20.07 35.39
C ASP A 61 11.22 18.56 35.49
N ALA A 62 10.10 18.09 34.94
CA ALA A 62 9.60 16.72 35.09
C ALA A 62 9.76 15.82 33.85
N THR A 63 9.96 16.39 32.66
CA THR A 63 10.06 15.65 31.38
C THR A 63 11.23 16.15 30.53
N SER A 64 11.78 15.29 29.67
CA SER A 64 12.73 15.68 28.61
C SER A 64 12.05 16.07 27.29
N LEU A 65 10.75 15.81 27.17
CA LEU A 65 9.99 16.08 25.95
C LEU A 65 9.85 17.60 25.69
N PRO A 66 9.72 18.00 24.41
CA PRO A 66 9.38 19.37 24.06
C PRO A 66 8.07 19.82 24.72
N ILE A 67 8.04 21.08 25.17
CA ILE A 67 6.85 21.65 25.81
C ILE A 67 6.24 22.75 24.94
N LEU A 68 4.96 22.56 24.62
CA LEU A 68 4.11 23.57 23.98
C LEU A 68 3.41 24.41 25.04
N ALA A 69 3.78 25.68 25.14
CA ALA A 69 3.03 26.67 25.90
C ALA A 69 1.79 27.10 25.10
N LYS A 70 0.63 26.63 25.55
CA LYS A 70 -0.66 26.93 24.94
C LYS A 70 -1.30 28.14 25.64
N ASP A 71 -0.89 29.32 25.19
CA ASP A 71 -1.37 30.62 25.65
C ASP A 71 -2.09 31.39 24.54
N PHE A 72 -2.91 32.36 24.90
CA PHE A 72 -3.47 33.31 23.93
C PHE A 72 -2.49 34.48 23.74
N VAL A 73 -1.52 34.28 22.84
CA VAL A 73 -0.51 35.31 22.53
C VAL A 73 -1.18 36.48 21.80
N VAL A 74 -1.33 37.61 22.48
CA VAL A 74 -1.85 38.88 21.93
C VAL A 74 -0.77 39.95 21.78
N ASP A 75 0.39 39.75 22.40
CA ASP A 75 1.53 40.66 22.40
C ASP A 75 2.86 39.89 22.34
N SER A 76 3.84 40.41 21.58
CA SER A 76 5.14 39.75 21.41
C SER A 76 5.95 39.66 22.70
N ARG A 77 5.65 40.49 23.71
CA ARG A 77 6.27 40.43 25.05
C ARG A 77 5.96 39.13 25.80
N GLN A 78 4.93 38.38 25.41
CA GLN A 78 4.66 37.06 25.97
C GLN A 78 5.73 36.03 25.55
N LEU A 79 6.33 36.16 24.37
CA LEU A 79 7.25 35.14 23.83
C LEU A 79 8.51 34.94 24.70
N PRO A 80 9.24 35.99 25.12
CA PRO A 80 10.39 35.80 26.01
C PRO A 80 10.01 35.20 27.37
N LEU A 81 8.82 35.54 27.90
CA LEU A 81 8.34 35.01 29.19
C LEU A 81 8.08 33.50 29.10
N LEU A 82 7.44 33.05 28.01
CA LEU A 82 7.18 31.63 27.78
C LEU A 82 8.48 30.85 27.53
N ARG A 83 9.43 31.41 26.78
CA ARG A 83 10.75 30.80 26.60
C ARG A 83 11.51 30.67 27.92
N ALA A 84 11.51 31.72 28.73
CA ALA A 84 12.14 31.70 30.06
C ALA A 84 11.46 30.70 31.02
N ALA A 85 10.18 30.39 30.81
CA ALA A 85 9.48 29.34 31.56
C ALA A 85 9.83 27.92 31.10
N GLY A 86 10.64 27.75 30.05
CA GLY A 86 11.08 26.46 29.54
C GLY A 86 10.24 25.92 28.38
N ALA A 87 9.42 26.75 27.73
CA ALA A 87 8.71 26.34 26.53
C ALA A 87 9.67 26.16 25.34
N ASP A 88 9.39 25.16 24.51
CA ASP A 88 10.07 24.91 23.24
C ASP A 88 9.16 25.26 22.04
N LEU A 89 7.84 25.20 22.26
CA LEU A 89 6.83 25.60 21.29
C LEU A 89 5.84 26.59 21.90
N VAL A 90 5.21 27.39 21.04
CA VAL A 90 4.19 28.36 21.44
C VAL A 90 2.96 28.28 20.52
N LEU A 91 1.77 28.36 21.09
CA LEU A 91 0.54 28.47 20.31
C LEU A 91 0.39 29.91 19.78
N LEU A 92 0.15 30.04 18.47
CA LEU A 92 -0.31 31.27 17.85
C LEU A 92 -1.67 31.02 17.19
N LEU A 93 -2.68 31.81 17.54
CA LEU A 93 -4.02 31.71 16.97
C LEU A 93 -4.13 32.62 15.75
N ALA A 94 -4.41 32.05 14.57
CA ALA A 94 -4.56 32.81 13.34
C ALA A 94 -5.67 33.88 13.44
N ARG A 95 -6.72 33.60 14.23
CA ARG A 95 -7.84 34.52 14.48
C ARG A 95 -7.46 35.79 15.24
N LEU A 96 -6.40 35.78 16.06
CA LEU A 96 -6.08 36.90 16.94
C LEU A 96 -5.31 38.04 16.25
N HIS A 97 -4.68 37.77 15.10
CA HIS A 97 -3.79 38.73 14.47
C HIS A 97 -3.97 38.76 12.94
N PRO A 98 -3.82 39.94 12.32
CA PRO A 98 -3.69 40.03 10.86
C PRO A 98 -2.45 39.26 10.36
N ALA A 99 -2.50 38.73 9.13
CA ALA A 99 -1.44 37.91 8.53
C ALA A 99 -0.01 38.52 8.63
N ARG A 100 0.14 39.84 8.39
CA ARG A 100 1.44 40.53 8.52
C ARG A 100 2.00 40.53 9.94
N ARG A 101 1.12 40.54 10.96
CA ARG A 101 1.54 40.45 12.37
C ARG A 101 1.84 39.01 12.75
N LEU A 102 1.08 38.03 12.25
CA LEU A 102 1.39 36.60 12.43
C LEU A 102 2.79 36.26 11.90
N ALA A 103 3.13 36.68 10.68
CA ALA A 103 4.46 36.43 10.10
C ALA A 103 5.60 37.01 10.97
N ARG A 104 5.41 38.21 11.52
CA ARG A 104 6.38 38.81 12.46
C ARG A 104 6.49 38.03 13.77
N LEU A 105 5.37 37.61 14.35
CA LEU A 105 5.35 36.80 15.57
C LEU A 105 6.03 35.44 15.35
N VAL A 106 5.81 34.81 14.20
CA VAL A 106 6.49 33.56 13.80
C VAL A 106 7.99 33.75 13.75
N GLN A 107 8.47 34.83 13.10
CA GLN A 107 9.90 35.12 13.05
C GLN A 107 10.48 35.39 14.45
N GLN A 108 9.83 36.24 15.23
CA GLN A 108 10.26 36.57 16.60
C GLN A 108 10.30 35.35 17.52
N ALA A 109 9.33 34.44 17.40
CA ALA A 109 9.34 33.18 18.15
C ALA A 109 10.56 32.33 17.78
N ARG A 110 10.83 32.17 16.48
CA ARG A 110 12.00 31.40 16.00
C ARG A 110 13.33 32.01 16.41
N ASP A 111 13.46 33.33 16.36
CA ASP A 111 14.67 34.04 16.80
C ASP A 111 14.96 33.79 18.30
N LEU A 112 13.91 33.51 19.10
CA LEU A 112 14.00 33.14 20.52
C LEU A 112 14.17 31.62 20.75
N GLY A 113 14.18 30.81 19.70
CA GLY A 113 14.21 29.35 19.78
C GLY A 113 12.87 28.71 20.20
N LEU A 114 11.75 29.40 19.98
CA LEU A 114 10.39 28.87 20.11
C LEU A 114 9.84 28.49 18.74
N GLU A 115 9.40 27.25 18.54
CA GLU A 115 8.69 26.88 17.30
C GLU A 115 7.18 27.18 17.44
N PRO A 116 6.60 28.04 16.58
CA PRO A 116 5.19 28.37 16.64
C PRO A 116 4.32 27.26 16.05
N LEU A 117 3.32 26.80 16.80
CA LEU A 117 2.16 26.05 16.31
C LEU A 117 1.06 27.04 15.95
N MET A 118 0.74 27.15 14.66
CA MET A 118 -0.25 28.10 14.16
C MET A 118 -1.63 27.45 14.04
N GLU A 119 -2.55 27.78 14.94
CA GLU A 119 -3.88 27.18 15.01
C GLU A 119 -4.90 27.97 14.16
N ALA A 120 -5.67 27.23 13.35
CA ALA A 120 -6.74 27.73 12.49
C ALA A 120 -7.99 26.82 12.56
N HIS A 121 -9.18 27.41 12.43
CA HIS A 121 -10.46 26.68 12.46
C HIS A 121 -11.20 26.66 11.12
N ASP A 122 -10.97 27.64 10.25
CA ASP A 122 -11.63 27.77 8.95
C ASP A 122 -10.64 28.07 7.82
N ARG A 123 -11.15 28.07 6.57
CA ARG A 123 -10.35 28.30 5.36
C ARG A 123 -9.57 29.63 5.41
N ARG A 124 -10.21 30.71 5.86
CA ARG A 124 -9.59 32.06 5.85
C ARG A 124 -8.46 32.15 6.87
N GLU A 125 -8.68 31.59 8.05
CA GLU A 125 -7.64 31.48 9.09
C GLU A 125 -6.49 30.61 8.61
N LEU A 126 -6.79 29.50 7.94
CA LEU A 126 -5.79 28.58 7.43
C LEU A 126 -4.93 29.22 6.34
N GLU A 127 -5.52 29.94 5.40
CA GLU A 127 -4.78 30.72 4.38
C GLU A 127 -3.81 31.71 5.05
N SER A 128 -4.25 32.38 6.11
CA SER A 128 -3.40 33.30 6.89
C SER A 128 -2.29 32.57 7.65
N ALA A 129 -2.57 31.37 8.17
CA ALA A 129 -1.62 30.52 8.87
C ALA A 129 -0.53 29.99 7.92
N VAL A 130 -0.91 29.53 6.73
CA VAL A 130 0.02 29.07 5.69
C VAL A 130 0.91 30.23 5.21
N ALA A 131 0.32 31.40 5.00
CA ALA A 131 1.05 32.60 4.57
C ALA A 131 2.03 33.15 5.62
N SER A 132 1.90 32.76 6.89
CA SER A 132 2.78 33.25 7.96
C SER A 132 4.18 32.61 7.97
N GLY A 133 4.41 31.55 7.17
CA GLY A 133 5.66 30.80 7.16
C GLY A 133 5.86 29.88 8.38
N ALA A 134 4.80 29.62 9.14
CA ALA A 134 4.81 28.64 10.24
C ALA A 134 5.06 27.24 9.66
N ARG A 135 5.91 26.43 10.31
CA ARG A 135 6.20 25.05 9.90
C ARG A 135 5.19 24.06 10.48
N LEU A 136 4.55 24.41 11.60
CA LEU A 136 3.53 23.63 12.27
C LEU A 136 2.19 24.34 12.16
N ILE A 137 1.21 23.66 11.57
CA ILE A 137 -0.15 24.14 11.39
C ILE A 137 -1.09 23.28 12.22
N GLY A 138 -1.85 23.89 13.11
CA GLY A 138 -2.89 23.26 13.91
C GLY A 138 -4.27 23.46 13.27
N ILE A 139 -5.00 22.39 13.03
CA ILE A 139 -6.41 22.44 12.61
C ILE A 139 -7.27 22.15 13.83
N ASN A 140 -7.99 23.16 14.31
CA ASN A 140 -8.86 23.04 15.47
C ASN A 140 -10.28 22.67 15.05
N ASN A 141 -10.71 21.46 15.41
CA ASN A 141 -12.07 20.96 15.17
C ASN A 141 -13.13 21.70 15.99
N ARG A 142 -12.73 22.51 16.97
CA ARG A 142 -13.65 23.28 17.81
C ARG A 142 -13.74 24.72 17.34
N ASP A 143 -14.96 25.20 17.06
CA ASP A 143 -15.15 26.64 16.85
C ASP A 143 -15.04 27.37 18.18
N LEU A 144 -14.04 28.23 18.33
CA LEU A 144 -13.84 29.01 19.55
C LEU A 144 -14.96 30.03 19.84
N ARG A 145 -15.86 30.31 18.88
CA ARG A 145 -17.05 31.18 19.08
C ARG A 145 -18.23 30.43 19.70
N THR A 146 -18.50 29.22 19.21
CA THR A 146 -19.70 28.44 19.58
C THR A 146 -19.39 27.26 20.50
N LEU A 147 -18.10 26.92 20.62
CA LEU A 147 -17.55 25.75 21.33
C LEU A 147 -17.99 24.38 20.76
N ARG A 148 -18.74 24.36 19.65
CA ARG A 148 -19.13 23.14 18.94
C ARG A 148 -17.90 22.48 18.31
N VAL A 149 -17.88 21.16 18.36
CA VAL A 149 -16.81 20.33 17.78
C VAL A 149 -17.36 19.66 16.54
N ASP A 150 -16.64 19.80 15.43
CA ASP A 150 -16.89 19.09 14.18
C ASP A 150 -15.57 18.46 13.71
N VAL A 151 -15.42 17.15 13.92
CA VAL A 151 -14.20 16.40 13.55
C VAL A 151 -14.02 16.27 12.03
N SER A 152 -15.09 16.44 11.25
CA SER A 152 -15.00 16.47 9.78
C SER A 152 -14.34 17.75 9.26
N MET A 153 -14.12 18.75 10.12
CA MET A 153 -13.35 19.94 9.76
C MET A 153 -11.88 19.62 9.47
N ALA A 154 -11.27 18.72 10.26
CA ALA A 154 -9.91 18.25 10.04
C ALA A 154 -9.73 17.68 8.63
N GLU A 155 -10.68 16.84 8.19
CA GLU A 155 -10.72 16.28 6.83
C GLU A 155 -10.77 17.37 5.76
N ARG A 156 -11.74 18.29 5.87
CA ARG A 156 -11.94 19.36 4.87
C ARG A 156 -10.77 20.34 4.75
N LEU A 157 -10.09 20.63 5.85
CA LEU A 157 -9.02 21.63 5.88
C LEU A 157 -7.64 21.03 5.61
N ARG A 158 -7.44 19.73 5.85
CA ARG A 158 -6.13 19.09 5.67
C ARG A 158 -5.60 19.23 4.25
N GLU A 159 -6.46 19.07 3.25
CA GLU A 159 -6.09 19.17 1.83
C GLU A 159 -5.54 20.56 1.44
N LEU A 160 -5.92 21.60 2.19
CA LEU A 160 -5.47 22.98 1.95
C LEU A 160 -4.10 23.27 2.56
N VAL A 161 -3.55 22.36 3.38
CA VAL A 161 -2.24 22.52 4.00
C VAL A 161 -1.16 21.89 3.12
N PRO A 162 -0.16 22.68 2.67
CA PRO A 162 0.95 22.14 1.90
C PRO A 162 1.74 21.05 2.66
N ASP A 163 2.19 20.02 1.95
CA ASP A 163 2.90 18.87 2.55
C ASP A 163 4.32 19.18 3.02
N ASP A 164 4.84 20.39 2.74
CA ASP A 164 6.10 20.91 3.29
C ASP A 164 5.94 21.50 4.71
N ARG A 165 4.79 21.27 5.34
CA ARG A 165 4.49 21.59 6.74
C ARG A 165 4.18 20.34 7.54
N LEU A 166 4.28 20.47 8.86
CA LEU A 166 3.70 19.52 9.80
C LEU A 166 2.30 19.97 10.18
N VAL A 167 1.34 19.04 10.18
CA VAL A 167 -0.06 19.31 10.48
C VAL A 167 -0.48 18.60 11.77
N VAL A 168 -1.08 19.35 12.69
CA VAL A 168 -1.59 18.87 13.97
C VAL A 168 -3.11 18.93 13.94
N ALA A 169 -3.78 17.82 14.22
CA ALA A 169 -5.22 17.81 14.45
C ALA A 169 -5.51 18.11 15.92
N GLU A 170 -6.40 19.06 16.19
CA GLU A 170 -6.69 19.55 17.54
C GLU A 170 -8.18 19.47 17.88
N SER A 171 -8.46 19.16 19.14
CA SER A 171 -9.83 18.99 19.69
C SER A 171 -10.64 17.84 19.07
N GLY A 172 -11.64 17.36 19.83
CA GLY A 172 -12.59 16.35 19.34
C GLY A 172 -12.12 14.91 19.35
N VAL A 173 -10.92 14.63 19.84
CA VAL A 173 -10.42 13.27 20.03
C VAL A 173 -11.03 12.66 21.29
N THR A 174 -11.87 11.65 21.10
CA THR A 174 -12.50 10.87 22.19
C THR A 174 -12.00 9.42 22.23
N ASP A 175 -11.66 8.87 21.06
CA ASP A 175 -11.29 7.48 20.84
C ASP A 175 -9.95 7.38 20.09
N PRO A 176 -9.01 6.49 20.49
CA PRO A 176 -7.78 6.24 19.75
C PRO A 176 -7.96 5.93 18.27
N ASP A 177 -9.08 5.34 17.85
CA ASP A 177 -9.28 4.95 16.45
C ASP A 177 -9.28 6.15 15.48
N LEU A 178 -9.69 7.33 15.95
CA LEU A 178 -9.65 8.57 15.16
C LEU A 178 -8.22 8.97 14.73
N LEU A 179 -7.21 8.61 15.52
CA LEU A 179 -5.81 8.90 15.18
C LEU A 179 -5.35 8.10 13.95
N ARG A 180 -5.94 6.92 13.68
CA ARG A 180 -5.63 6.16 12.46
C ARG A 180 -6.16 6.86 11.23
N THR A 181 -7.40 7.35 11.29
CA THR A 181 -8.01 8.14 10.23
C THR A 181 -7.18 9.38 9.93
N TRP A 182 -6.81 10.15 10.95
CA TRP A 182 -5.99 11.34 10.76
C TRP A 182 -4.58 11.04 10.25
N ARG A 183 -3.94 9.96 10.71
CA ARG A 183 -2.65 9.51 10.14
C ARG A 183 -2.79 9.27 8.64
N ALA A 184 -3.84 8.58 8.22
CA ALA A 184 -4.08 8.25 6.82
C ALA A 184 -4.38 9.49 5.96
N LEU A 185 -5.00 10.52 6.54
CA LEU A 185 -5.19 11.83 5.90
C LEU A 185 -3.91 12.68 5.88
N GLY A 186 -2.79 12.17 6.41
CA GLY A 186 -1.50 12.85 6.38
C GLY A 186 -1.30 13.85 7.51
N PHE A 187 -2.03 13.74 8.62
CA PHE A 187 -1.69 14.47 9.85
C PHE A 187 -0.43 13.90 10.49
N ASP A 188 0.38 14.80 11.06
CA ASP A 188 1.66 14.47 11.67
C ASP A 188 1.57 14.29 13.17
N ALA A 189 0.61 14.95 13.81
CA ALA A 189 0.32 14.80 15.22
C ALA A 189 -1.17 15.02 15.54
N ALA A 190 -1.61 14.53 16.69
CA ALA A 190 -2.89 14.87 17.29
C ALA A 190 -2.68 15.43 18.69
N LEU A 191 -3.34 16.55 18.99
CA LEU A 191 -3.39 17.13 20.31
C LEU A 191 -4.61 16.60 21.06
N VAL A 192 -4.35 15.81 22.10
CA VAL A 192 -5.38 15.13 22.90
C VAL A 192 -5.32 15.65 24.33
N GLY A 193 -6.44 16.23 24.77
CA GLY A 193 -6.63 16.68 26.16
C GLY A 193 -7.72 15.89 26.85
N GLU A 194 -8.98 16.22 26.53
CA GLU A 194 -10.15 15.74 27.27
C GLU A 194 -10.20 14.20 27.44
N ALA A 195 -9.91 13.43 26.39
CA ALA A 195 -9.88 11.95 26.48
C ALA A 195 -8.75 11.38 27.35
N LEU A 196 -7.63 12.09 27.52
CA LEU A 196 -6.53 11.71 28.43
C LEU A 196 -6.76 12.20 29.86
N MET A 197 -7.74 13.07 30.07
CA MET A 197 -8.03 13.67 31.38
C MET A 197 -9.26 13.05 32.05
N ARG A 198 -10.11 12.36 31.28
CA ARG A 198 -11.20 11.52 31.77
C ARG A 198 -10.74 10.17 32.33
N SER A 199 -9.49 9.76 32.10
CA SER A 199 -8.92 8.56 32.74
C SER A 199 -8.75 8.80 34.25
N GLU A 200 -9.16 7.81 35.06
CA GLU A 200 -9.24 7.88 36.52
C GLU A 200 -7.90 8.18 37.24
N SER A 201 -7.99 8.34 38.55
CA SER A 201 -7.14 9.08 39.51
C SER A 201 -5.66 8.70 39.66
N SER A 202 -5.11 7.73 38.91
CA SER A 202 -3.72 7.26 39.07
C SER A 202 -2.78 7.61 37.90
N ALA A 203 -1.48 7.68 38.16
CA ALA A 203 -0.47 7.90 37.13
C ALA A 203 -0.35 6.71 36.14
N GLU A 204 -0.72 5.50 36.58
CA GLU A 204 -0.70 4.30 35.75
C GLU A 204 -1.83 4.29 34.71
N ASP A 205 -3.04 4.71 35.11
CA ASP A 205 -4.18 4.83 34.19
C ASP A 205 -3.90 5.86 33.10
N ILE A 206 -3.31 6.99 33.48
CA ILE A 206 -2.87 8.03 32.54
C ILE A 206 -1.85 7.45 31.56
N ARG A 207 -0.83 6.75 32.06
CA ARG A 207 0.21 6.11 31.22
C ARG A 207 -0.41 5.12 30.23
N ALA A 208 -1.28 4.23 30.70
CA ALA A 208 -1.92 3.20 29.88
C ALA A 208 -2.81 3.82 28.80
N ARG A 209 -3.60 4.85 29.15
CA ARG A 209 -4.45 5.56 28.19
C ARG A 209 -3.62 6.30 27.14
N THR A 210 -2.56 6.99 27.55
CA THR A 210 -1.61 7.63 26.63
C THR A 210 -0.98 6.60 25.69
N ALA A 211 -0.54 5.46 26.21
CA ALA A 211 0.03 4.39 25.40
C ALA A 211 -0.97 3.85 24.35
N ALA A 212 -2.26 3.77 24.68
CA ALA A 212 -3.29 3.37 23.72
C ALA A 212 -3.43 4.36 22.55
N PHE A 213 -3.43 5.67 22.82
CA PHE A 213 -3.45 6.70 21.78
C PHE A 213 -2.16 6.68 20.94
N VAL A 214 -1.00 6.55 21.59
CA VAL A 214 0.30 6.44 20.90
C VAL A 214 0.31 5.20 19.99
N ALA A 215 -0.16 4.05 20.47
CA ALA A 215 -0.25 2.83 19.69
C ALA A 215 -1.16 2.99 18.47
N ALA A 216 -2.29 3.71 18.62
CA ALA A 216 -3.19 3.97 17.49
C ALA A 216 -2.59 4.91 16.43
N GLY A 217 -1.74 5.87 16.80
CA GLY A 217 -1.05 6.76 15.86
C GLY A 217 0.17 6.13 15.16
N ARG A 218 0.70 5.01 15.67
CA ARG A 218 1.89 4.35 15.11
C ARG A 218 1.60 3.70 13.76
N VAL A 219 2.66 3.61 12.96
CA VAL A 219 2.72 2.69 11.82
C VAL A 219 3.10 1.32 12.41
N PRO A 220 2.59 0.19 11.88
CA PRO A 220 3.07 -1.13 12.29
C PRO A 220 4.60 -1.17 12.28
N GLY A 221 5.21 -1.66 13.36
CA GLY A 221 6.65 -1.78 13.46
C GLY A 221 7.19 -2.92 12.57
N PRO A 222 8.52 -3.05 12.43
CA PRO A 222 9.16 -4.10 11.67
C PRO A 222 8.59 -5.50 11.98
N GLY A 223 8.18 -6.24 10.95
CA GLY A 223 7.59 -7.57 11.05
C GLY A 223 6.10 -7.62 11.42
N GLN A 224 5.46 -6.50 11.78
CA GLN A 224 4.02 -6.45 12.09
C GLN A 224 3.15 -6.32 10.82
N ASP A 225 3.65 -5.62 9.80
CA ASP A 225 3.04 -5.56 8.46
C ASP A 225 4.16 -5.70 7.40
N PRO A 226 4.69 -6.92 7.18
CA PRO A 226 5.77 -7.15 6.23
C PRO A 226 5.43 -6.68 4.81
N SER A 227 4.14 -6.74 4.44
CA SER A 227 3.65 -6.23 3.16
C SER A 227 3.76 -4.70 3.06
N GLY A 228 3.52 -3.98 4.17
CA GLY A 228 3.66 -2.54 4.30
C GLY A 228 5.10 -2.08 4.18
N GLU A 229 6.01 -2.76 4.87
CA GLU A 229 7.45 -2.46 4.83
C GLU A 229 8.03 -2.63 3.43
N ALA A 230 7.65 -3.69 2.73
CA ALA A 230 8.08 -3.95 1.35
C ALA A 230 7.58 -2.89 0.34
N ARG A 231 6.59 -2.05 0.72
CA ARG A 231 6.03 -0.97 -0.12
C ARG A 231 6.71 0.38 0.10
N GLU A 232 7.53 0.53 1.15
CA GLU A 232 8.21 1.80 1.42
C GLU A 232 9.16 2.16 0.26
N ALA A 233 9.09 3.41 -0.19
CA ALA A 233 10.00 3.91 -1.21
C ALA A 233 11.39 4.09 -0.59
N SER A 234 12.42 3.56 -1.27
CA SER A 234 13.80 3.84 -0.87
C SER A 234 14.10 5.33 -1.03
N VAL A 235 14.80 5.92 -0.07
CA VAL A 235 15.11 7.35 -0.04
C VAL A 235 16.61 7.58 -0.09
N LYS A 236 17.05 8.34 -1.10
CA LYS A 236 18.41 8.83 -1.24
C LYS A 236 18.46 10.34 -1.01
N ILE A 237 19.44 10.79 -0.22
CA ILE A 237 19.76 12.22 -0.06
C ILE A 237 21.09 12.50 -0.75
N CYS A 238 21.07 13.38 -1.75
CA CYS A 238 22.19 13.64 -2.66
C CYS A 238 22.85 15.00 -2.40
N GLY A 239 24.18 15.01 -2.53
CA GLY A 239 25.00 16.21 -2.41
C GLY A 239 25.10 16.70 -0.96
N ILE A 240 25.35 15.80 -0.01
CA ILE A 240 25.66 16.20 1.35
C ILE A 240 27.06 16.83 1.37
N THR A 241 27.18 18.04 1.92
CA THR A 241 28.44 18.78 1.99
C THR A 241 28.94 19.00 3.42
N GLU A 242 28.18 18.60 4.44
CA GLU A 242 28.50 18.87 5.86
C GLU A 242 27.85 17.85 6.82
N SER A 243 28.43 17.70 8.02
CA SER A 243 27.99 16.70 8.99
C SER A 243 26.60 16.98 9.59
N ALA A 244 26.12 18.23 9.61
CA ALA A 244 24.80 18.55 10.16
C ALA A 244 23.66 17.92 9.33
N GLY A 245 23.71 18.09 8.00
CA GLY A 245 22.80 17.43 7.07
C GLY A 245 22.92 15.91 7.12
N LEU A 246 24.15 15.38 7.18
CA LEU A 246 24.43 13.95 7.31
C LEU A 246 23.76 13.34 8.55
N ARG A 247 24.03 13.89 9.74
CA ARG A 247 23.48 13.36 11.00
C ARG A 247 21.96 13.35 10.99
N ARG A 248 21.33 14.35 10.39
CA ARG A 248 19.86 14.39 10.30
C ARG A 248 19.32 13.34 9.34
N ALA A 249 19.94 13.16 8.18
CA ALA A 249 19.55 12.11 7.24
C ALA A 249 19.66 10.71 7.89
N LEU A 250 20.75 10.46 8.62
CA LEU A 250 20.95 9.22 9.37
C LEU A 250 19.89 9.02 10.45
N ALA A 251 19.64 10.04 11.29
CA ALA A 251 18.64 9.97 12.35
C ALA A 251 17.20 9.78 11.81
N ALA A 252 16.94 10.20 10.58
CA ALA A 252 15.66 10.00 9.90
C ALA A 252 15.57 8.65 9.16
N GLY A 253 16.62 7.84 9.16
CA GLY A 253 16.63 6.52 8.50
C GLY A 253 16.73 6.61 6.98
N VAL A 254 17.62 7.44 6.43
CA VAL A 254 17.91 7.45 4.99
C VAL A 254 18.48 6.10 4.51
N ASP A 255 18.12 5.65 3.30
CA ASP A 255 18.61 4.38 2.74
C ASP A 255 19.93 4.53 1.97
N ALA A 256 20.18 5.71 1.38
CA ALA A 256 21.41 6.01 0.66
C ALA A 256 21.83 7.49 0.75
N ILE A 257 23.13 7.75 0.75
CA ILE A 257 23.73 9.08 0.82
C ILE A 257 24.65 9.31 -0.37
N GLY A 258 24.44 10.40 -1.10
CA GLY A 258 25.22 10.76 -2.28
C GLY A 258 26.30 11.81 -2.03
N PHE A 259 27.55 11.49 -2.37
CA PHE A 259 28.71 12.38 -2.33
C PHE A 259 29.10 12.80 -3.75
N ASN A 260 29.16 14.10 -4.01
CA ASN A 260 29.32 14.61 -5.37
C ASN A 260 30.77 14.96 -5.70
N PHE A 261 31.36 14.26 -6.67
CA PHE A 261 32.73 14.46 -7.15
C PHE A 261 32.79 15.13 -8.52
N VAL A 262 31.66 15.59 -9.06
CA VAL A 262 31.60 16.26 -10.38
C VAL A 262 32.13 17.70 -10.26
N PRO A 263 33.28 18.03 -10.88
CA PRO A 263 33.88 19.36 -10.77
C PRO A 263 32.95 20.47 -11.28
N GLY A 264 33.07 21.67 -10.68
CA GLY A 264 32.30 22.85 -11.10
C GLY A 264 30.82 22.87 -10.67
N THR A 265 30.32 21.79 -10.05
CA THR A 265 28.96 21.76 -9.51
C THR A 265 28.91 22.38 -8.10
N ARG A 266 27.76 22.97 -7.74
CA ARG A 266 27.55 23.66 -6.45
C ARG A 266 27.90 22.82 -5.21
N ARG A 267 27.74 21.49 -5.32
CA ARG A 267 27.92 20.52 -4.22
C ARG A 267 29.16 19.63 -4.41
N ALA A 268 30.08 20.00 -5.30
CA ALA A 268 31.32 19.26 -5.51
C ALA A 268 32.15 19.19 -4.23
N LEU A 269 32.66 18.01 -3.88
CA LEU A 269 33.52 17.75 -2.73
C LEU A 269 34.95 17.50 -3.18
N ALA A 270 35.91 18.01 -2.41
CA ALA A 270 37.27 17.50 -2.44
C ALA A 270 37.31 16.10 -1.78
N GLU A 271 38.25 15.25 -2.21
CA GLU A 271 38.34 13.87 -1.73
C GLU A 271 38.53 13.78 -0.20
N ALA A 272 39.33 14.67 0.38
CA ALA A 272 39.53 14.73 1.84
C ALA A 272 38.25 15.15 2.60
N GLU A 273 37.41 16.01 2.00
CA GLU A 273 36.12 16.39 2.60
C GLU A 273 35.16 15.20 2.60
N ALA A 274 35.12 14.46 1.48
CA ALA A 274 34.29 13.27 1.35
C ALA A 274 34.73 12.16 2.32
N GLU A 275 36.04 11.94 2.47
CA GLU A 275 36.60 10.96 3.41
C GLU A 275 36.14 11.20 4.85
N ALA A 276 36.17 12.46 5.31
CA ALA A 276 35.69 12.82 6.65
C ALA A 276 34.18 12.54 6.82
N LEU A 277 33.34 12.93 5.84
CA LEU A 277 31.89 12.70 5.91
C LEU A 277 31.53 11.20 5.83
N ILE A 278 32.28 10.42 5.06
CA ILE A 278 32.09 8.97 4.97
C ILE A 278 32.46 8.30 6.31
N ALA A 279 33.57 8.71 6.92
CA ALA A 279 33.96 8.22 8.24
C ALA A 279 32.88 8.55 9.30
N ASP A 280 32.36 9.78 9.30
CA ASP A 280 31.22 10.17 10.15
C ASP A 280 29.99 9.28 9.93
N ALA A 281 29.66 9.00 8.67
CA ALA A 281 28.49 8.19 8.32
C ALA A 281 28.60 6.75 8.82
N ARG A 282 29.79 6.13 8.66
CA ARG A 282 30.06 4.78 9.15
C ARG A 282 30.14 4.71 10.68
N GLY A 283 30.76 5.71 11.31
CA GLY A 283 30.91 5.79 12.76
C GLY A 283 29.58 5.93 13.50
N ALA A 284 28.59 6.58 12.87
CA ALA A 284 27.25 6.78 13.44
C ALA A 284 26.34 5.52 13.36
N THR A 285 26.76 4.47 12.64
CA THR A 285 25.95 3.25 12.45
C THR A 285 26.40 2.15 13.41
N HIS A 286 25.60 1.85 14.43
CA HIS A 286 25.83 0.72 15.33
C HIS A 286 24.85 -0.41 15.00
N ALA A 287 25.36 -1.65 14.95
CA ALA A 287 24.60 -2.89 14.75
C ALA A 287 24.12 -3.24 13.32
N GLY A 288 24.89 -2.91 12.27
CA GLY A 288 24.91 -3.74 11.06
C GLY A 288 24.02 -3.36 9.87
N ALA A 289 23.38 -2.19 9.84
CA ALA A 289 22.73 -1.68 8.64
C ALA A 289 22.79 -0.14 8.55
N GLY A 290 23.90 0.39 8.01
CA GLY A 290 24.03 1.80 7.64
C GLY A 290 23.47 2.10 6.25
N PRO A 291 23.27 3.37 5.86
CA PRO A 291 22.88 3.71 4.50
C PRO A 291 23.97 3.30 3.50
N ARG A 292 23.57 3.04 2.25
CA ARG A 292 24.53 2.91 1.14
C ARG A 292 25.21 4.24 0.88
N LEU A 293 26.53 4.24 0.81
CA LEU A 293 27.34 5.43 0.49
C LEU A 293 27.64 5.44 -1.01
N VAL A 294 27.12 6.46 -1.71
CA VAL A 294 27.10 6.53 -3.17
C VAL A 294 28.01 7.65 -3.67
N GLY A 295 29.00 7.32 -4.49
CA GLY A 295 29.85 8.30 -5.17
C GLY A 295 29.26 8.76 -6.49
N ILE A 296 29.16 10.07 -6.71
CA ILE A 296 28.57 10.64 -7.92
C ILE A 296 29.65 11.19 -8.84
N PHE A 297 29.68 10.71 -10.07
CA PHE A 297 30.64 11.07 -11.11
C PHE A 297 29.93 11.38 -12.43
N ALA A 298 30.60 12.11 -13.31
CA ALA A 298 30.15 12.40 -14.67
C ALA A 298 31.36 12.50 -15.59
N ASP A 299 31.36 11.71 -16.67
CA ASP A 299 32.32 11.75 -17.77
C ASP A 299 33.80 11.67 -17.33
N ARG A 300 34.06 10.99 -16.21
CA ARG A 300 35.41 10.75 -15.67
C ARG A 300 35.96 9.42 -16.17
N ASP A 301 37.28 9.30 -16.23
CA ASP A 301 37.92 8.02 -16.56
C ASP A 301 37.45 6.90 -15.59
N PRO A 302 36.97 5.75 -16.12
CA PRO A 302 36.44 4.67 -15.29
C PRO A 302 37.43 4.07 -14.30
N ARG A 303 38.72 4.04 -14.63
CA ARG A 303 39.75 3.50 -13.72
C ARG A 303 40.05 4.48 -12.60
N GLU A 304 40.11 5.77 -12.93
CA GLU A 304 40.31 6.82 -11.94
C GLU A 304 39.15 6.86 -10.93
N LEU A 305 37.90 6.85 -11.40
CA LEU A 305 36.73 6.85 -10.50
C LEU A 305 36.66 5.56 -9.66
N ALA A 306 37.04 4.41 -10.22
CA ALA A 306 37.08 3.15 -9.49
C ALA A 306 38.12 3.17 -8.35
N ALA A 307 39.28 3.79 -8.60
CA ALA A 307 40.32 3.97 -7.58
C ALA A 307 39.85 4.86 -6.44
N ILE A 308 39.14 5.95 -6.74
CA ILE A 308 38.57 6.85 -5.72
C ILE A 308 37.50 6.13 -4.91
N ALA A 309 36.56 5.47 -5.58
CA ALA A 309 35.44 4.80 -4.91
C ALA A 309 35.93 3.68 -3.98
N THR A 310 36.92 2.89 -4.42
CA THR A 310 37.55 1.85 -3.60
C THR A 310 38.28 2.44 -2.41
N ARG A 311 39.11 3.48 -2.62
CA ARG A 311 39.89 4.13 -1.55
C ARG A 311 39.01 4.75 -0.47
N LEU A 312 37.88 5.34 -0.86
CA LEU A 312 36.94 5.97 0.05
C LEU A 312 35.92 4.98 0.66
N GLY A 313 35.94 3.71 0.28
CA GLY A 313 35.03 2.70 0.84
C GLY A 313 33.55 2.94 0.51
N LEU A 314 33.27 3.39 -0.73
CA LEU A 314 31.91 3.58 -1.25
C LEU A 314 31.25 2.24 -1.55
N ASP A 315 29.92 2.17 -1.39
CA ASP A 315 29.12 0.97 -1.64
C ASP A 315 28.62 0.90 -3.09
N GLU A 316 28.46 2.06 -3.75
CA GLU A 316 27.85 2.19 -5.07
C GLU A 316 28.38 3.43 -5.80
N VAL A 317 28.42 3.39 -7.14
CA VAL A 317 28.80 4.53 -7.99
C VAL A 317 27.60 4.98 -8.82
N GLN A 318 27.31 6.28 -8.85
CA GLN A 318 26.28 6.88 -9.70
C GLN A 318 26.93 7.68 -10.84
N LEU A 319 26.59 7.32 -12.09
CA LEU A 319 27.09 7.97 -13.31
C LEU A 319 26.03 8.89 -13.93
N HIS A 320 26.30 10.20 -13.96
CA HIS A 320 25.40 11.21 -14.54
C HIS A 320 25.71 11.59 -15.99
N GLY A 321 26.90 11.25 -16.49
CA GLY A 321 27.38 11.70 -17.79
C GLY A 321 26.88 10.87 -18.98
N ASN A 322 27.62 10.97 -20.07
CA ASN A 322 27.42 10.22 -21.31
C ASN A 322 28.37 9.01 -21.41
N GLU A 323 28.82 8.49 -20.26
CA GLU A 323 29.73 7.34 -20.23
C GLU A 323 29.10 6.16 -20.97
N PRO A 324 29.82 5.51 -21.90
CA PRO A 324 29.28 4.41 -22.69
C PRO A 324 29.10 3.14 -21.82
N PRO A 325 28.26 2.17 -22.21
CA PRO A 325 28.00 0.96 -21.44
C PRO A 325 29.26 0.17 -21.06
N GLU A 326 30.29 0.17 -21.90
CA GLU A 326 31.58 -0.52 -21.68
C GLU A 326 32.38 0.11 -20.53
N ALA A 327 32.11 1.37 -20.18
CA ALA A 327 32.76 2.03 -19.05
C ALA A 327 32.44 1.33 -17.71
N LEU A 328 31.29 0.66 -17.61
CA LEU A 328 30.90 -0.08 -16.41
C LEU A 328 31.85 -1.25 -16.15
N ASP A 329 32.41 -1.88 -17.19
CA ASP A 329 33.24 -3.09 -17.04
C ASP A 329 34.52 -2.83 -16.21
N ALA A 330 34.96 -1.58 -16.11
CA ALA A 330 36.14 -1.17 -15.34
C ALA A 330 35.82 -0.79 -13.88
N ILE A 331 34.53 -0.77 -13.49
CA ILE A 331 34.08 -0.34 -12.16
C ILE A 331 33.76 -1.59 -11.32
N PRO A 332 34.52 -1.89 -10.27
CA PRO A 332 34.35 -3.11 -9.47
C PRO A 332 33.16 -3.06 -8.48
N LEU A 333 32.49 -1.90 -8.41
CA LEU A 333 31.36 -1.65 -7.53
C LEU A 333 30.04 -1.67 -8.31
N PRO A 334 28.89 -1.87 -7.62
CA PRO A 334 27.59 -1.67 -8.23
C PRO A 334 27.44 -0.25 -8.81
N VAL A 335 26.88 -0.14 -10.02
CA VAL A 335 26.74 1.12 -10.75
C VAL A 335 25.27 1.49 -10.94
N ARG A 336 24.91 2.73 -10.62
CA ARG A 336 23.62 3.34 -10.98
C ARG A 336 23.78 4.32 -12.12
N LYS A 337 23.09 4.08 -13.23
CA LYS A 337 23.13 4.97 -14.39
C LYS A 337 21.95 5.94 -14.39
N VAL A 338 22.23 7.22 -14.64
CA VAL A 338 21.18 8.23 -14.81
C VAL A 338 20.63 8.20 -16.23
N LEU A 339 19.31 8.13 -16.35
CA LEU A 339 18.55 8.32 -17.58
C LEU A 339 17.89 9.70 -17.54
N GLN A 340 18.21 10.53 -18.53
CA GLN A 340 17.73 11.91 -18.62
C GLN A 340 16.41 11.96 -19.40
N LEU A 341 15.39 12.60 -18.82
CA LEU A 341 14.10 12.88 -19.47
C LEU A 341 14.00 14.34 -19.93
N PRO A 342 13.40 14.63 -21.09
CA PRO A 342 13.15 16.01 -21.49
C PRO A 342 12.24 16.75 -20.49
N ALA A 343 12.58 18.02 -20.22
CA ALA A 343 11.77 18.92 -19.41
C ALA A 343 10.54 19.39 -20.23
N GLN A 344 9.42 18.68 -20.08
CA GLN A 344 8.13 18.89 -20.77
C GLN A 344 8.13 18.66 -22.30
N SER A 345 6.95 18.23 -22.78
CA SER A 345 6.63 17.76 -24.12
C SER A 345 6.77 18.83 -25.20
N GLY A 346 8.00 19.09 -25.64
CA GLY A 346 8.29 19.78 -26.91
C GLY A 346 8.50 18.81 -28.09
N ALA A 347 8.21 17.53 -27.90
CA ALA A 347 8.44 16.51 -28.93
C ALA A 347 7.28 16.52 -29.94
N GLN A 348 7.63 16.65 -31.22
CA GLN A 348 6.75 16.37 -32.35
C GLN A 348 6.25 14.90 -32.37
N ASN A 349 6.80 14.06 -31.50
CA ASN A 349 6.47 12.64 -31.35
C ASN A 349 5.89 12.39 -29.94
N GLY A 350 4.73 11.75 -29.84
CA GLY A 350 3.99 11.58 -28.57
C GLY A 350 4.73 10.84 -27.45
N THR A 351 4.16 10.86 -26.24
CA THR A 351 4.74 10.30 -25.00
C THR A 351 5.27 8.88 -25.16
N GLU A 352 4.54 7.98 -25.82
CA GLU A 352 4.96 6.58 -26.02
C GLU A 352 6.29 6.44 -26.77
N SER A 353 6.48 7.22 -27.84
CA SER A 353 7.73 7.21 -28.61
C SER A 353 8.94 7.68 -27.79
N THR A 354 8.71 8.64 -26.88
CA THR A 354 9.76 9.16 -26.00
C THR A 354 10.10 8.13 -24.92
N VAL A 355 9.09 7.44 -24.36
CA VAL A 355 9.32 6.32 -23.44
C VAL A 355 10.19 5.27 -24.13
N GLN A 356 9.82 4.83 -25.35
CA GLN A 356 10.57 3.79 -26.07
C GLN A 356 12.03 4.18 -26.32
N ALA A 357 12.29 5.42 -26.74
CA ALA A 357 13.66 5.90 -26.95
C ALA A 357 14.51 5.85 -25.67
N VAL A 358 13.91 6.13 -24.51
CA VAL A 358 14.60 6.01 -23.20
C VAL A 358 14.88 4.54 -22.87
N LEU A 359 13.93 3.64 -23.15
CA LEU A 359 14.11 2.19 -22.95
C LEU A 359 15.23 1.64 -23.84
N ASP A 360 15.28 2.05 -25.11
CA ASP A 360 16.31 1.63 -26.06
C ASP A 360 17.70 2.10 -25.61
N LYS A 361 17.80 3.33 -25.08
CA LYS A 361 19.06 3.84 -24.49
C LYS A 361 19.48 3.06 -23.24
N ALA A 362 18.53 2.56 -22.46
CA ALA A 362 18.81 1.79 -21.25
C ALA A 362 19.25 0.35 -21.53
N ALA A 363 18.78 -0.25 -22.63
CA ALA A 363 18.98 -1.68 -22.91
C ALA A 363 20.45 -2.14 -22.91
N PRO A 364 21.42 -1.43 -23.51
CA PRO A 364 22.83 -1.84 -23.49
C PRO A 364 23.46 -1.88 -22.08
N TYR A 365 23.01 -1.01 -21.17
CA TYR A 365 23.48 -0.98 -19.79
C TYR A 365 22.94 -2.17 -18.99
N ARG A 366 21.70 -2.60 -19.27
CA ARG A 366 21.05 -3.73 -18.57
C ARG A 366 21.76 -5.06 -18.76
N ALA A 367 22.49 -5.21 -19.86
CA ALA A 367 23.28 -6.41 -20.12
C ALA A 367 24.53 -6.50 -19.23
N ARG A 368 24.85 -5.46 -18.44
CA ARG A 368 26.07 -5.38 -17.64
C ARG A 368 25.84 -5.93 -16.23
N PRO A 369 26.71 -6.84 -15.73
CA PRO A 369 26.48 -7.56 -14.48
C PRO A 369 26.57 -6.68 -13.22
N ASN A 370 27.28 -5.56 -13.30
CA ASN A 370 27.45 -4.63 -12.19
C ASN A 370 26.46 -3.46 -12.20
N LEU A 371 25.47 -3.43 -13.11
CA LEU A 371 24.41 -2.43 -13.06
C LEU A 371 23.48 -2.69 -11.87
N ALA A 372 23.47 -1.78 -10.89
CA ALA A 372 22.59 -1.79 -9.72
C ALA A 372 21.19 -1.23 -10.00
N GLY A 373 21.03 -0.45 -11.08
CA GLY A 373 19.74 0.06 -11.54
C GLY A 373 19.84 1.46 -12.16
N PHE A 374 18.66 2.06 -12.40
CA PHE A 374 18.56 3.36 -13.04
C PHE A 374 18.07 4.45 -12.08
N LEU A 375 18.47 5.68 -12.37
CA LEU A 375 17.90 6.89 -11.78
C LEU A 375 17.35 7.76 -12.89
N LEU A 376 16.11 8.22 -12.74
CA LEU A 376 15.42 9.03 -13.73
C LEU A 376 15.52 10.49 -13.30
N ASP A 377 16.25 11.32 -14.05
CA ASP A 377 16.39 12.75 -13.79
C ASP A 377 15.85 13.56 -14.97
N THR A 378 15.51 14.82 -14.72
CA THR A 378 15.04 15.73 -15.76
C THR A 378 16.23 16.45 -16.38
N ALA A 379 16.32 16.48 -17.72
CA ALA A 379 17.41 17.08 -18.48
C ALA A 379 17.38 18.62 -18.47
N ASP A 380 18.55 19.25 -18.33
CA ASP A 380 18.81 20.66 -18.66
C ASP A 380 20.07 20.70 -19.53
N PRO A 381 20.01 21.26 -20.75
CA PRO A 381 21.16 21.32 -21.66
C PRO A 381 22.39 22.06 -21.10
N ARG A 382 22.24 22.82 -20.02
CA ARG A 382 23.30 23.64 -19.41
C ARG A 382 23.94 23.02 -18.18
N LEU A 383 23.40 21.90 -17.67
CA LEU A 383 23.84 21.28 -16.42
C LEU A 383 24.15 19.80 -16.65
N THR A 384 25.27 19.33 -16.11
CA THR A 384 25.65 17.90 -16.10
C THR A 384 24.92 17.08 -15.03
N GLY A 385 23.95 17.68 -14.31
CA GLY A 385 23.04 17.00 -13.38
C GLY A 385 22.07 17.95 -12.67
N GLY A 386 21.00 17.40 -12.09
CA GLY A 386 20.12 18.04 -11.10
C GLY A 386 19.54 19.40 -11.51
N THR A 387 18.45 19.39 -12.27
CA THR A 387 17.86 20.62 -12.87
C THR A 387 16.92 21.39 -11.94
N GLY A 388 16.50 20.75 -10.84
CA GLY A 388 15.49 21.29 -9.93
C GLY A 388 14.09 21.39 -10.55
N ARG A 389 13.89 20.85 -11.77
CA ARG A 389 12.61 20.82 -12.48
C ARG A 389 12.12 19.38 -12.60
N ARG A 390 10.80 19.19 -12.67
CA ARG A 390 10.17 17.88 -12.90
C ARG A 390 9.97 17.65 -14.40
N SER A 391 10.20 16.42 -14.85
CA SER A 391 9.74 15.91 -16.14
C SER A 391 8.23 15.72 -16.13
N ALA A 392 7.62 15.52 -17.30
CA ALA A 392 6.20 15.22 -17.39
C ALA A 392 5.89 13.88 -16.66
N THR A 393 4.85 13.87 -15.83
CA THR A 393 4.48 12.72 -14.98
C THR A 393 4.17 11.47 -15.81
N ASP A 394 3.43 11.64 -16.92
CA ASP A 394 3.05 10.56 -17.84
C ASP A 394 4.27 9.86 -18.44
N LEU A 395 5.28 10.65 -18.85
CA LEU A 395 6.55 10.15 -19.38
C LEU A 395 7.35 9.40 -18.31
N ALA A 396 7.52 10.00 -17.13
CA ALA A 396 8.24 9.37 -16.02
C ALA A 396 7.57 8.07 -15.57
N ALA A 397 6.24 8.07 -15.47
CA ALA A 397 5.45 6.88 -15.15
C ALA A 397 5.55 5.82 -16.25
N GLY A 398 5.57 6.23 -17.53
CA GLY A 398 5.78 5.33 -18.67
C GLY A 398 7.10 4.58 -18.59
N VAL A 399 8.20 5.28 -18.31
CA VAL A 399 9.51 4.66 -18.11
C VAL A 399 9.52 3.80 -16.85
N ALA A 400 9.02 4.30 -15.72
CA ALA A 400 9.01 3.56 -14.45
C ALA A 400 8.14 2.29 -14.46
N ARG A 401 7.11 2.21 -15.33
CA ARG A 401 6.34 0.97 -15.55
C ARG A 401 7.16 -0.11 -16.25
N SER A 402 8.13 0.30 -17.05
CA SER A 402 8.93 -0.56 -17.91
C SER A 402 10.38 -0.70 -17.44
N LEU A 403 10.82 0.06 -16.43
CA LEU A 403 12.17 -0.02 -15.86
C LEU A 403 12.14 0.26 -14.35
N PRO A 404 12.86 -0.53 -13.55
CA PRO A 404 13.07 -0.22 -12.13
C PRO A 404 13.93 1.04 -12.01
N VAL A 405 13.33 2.14 -11.56
CA VAL A 405 13.98 3.45 -11.45
C VAL A 405 13.84 4.05 -10.06
N ILE A 406 14.86 4.80 -9.64
CA ILE A 406 14.73 5.82 -8.59
C ILE A 406 14.37 7.14 -9.27
N LEU A 407 13.33 7.82 -8.79
CA LEU A 407 12.91 9.11 -9.34
C LEU A 407 13.74 10.26 -8.74
N ALA A 408 14.24 11.15 -9.58
CA ALA A 408 14.95 12.35 -9.19
C ALA A 408 14.47 13.56 -10.02
N GLY A 409 15.01 14.74 -9.70
CA GLY A 409 14.70 15.98 -10.42
C GLY A 409 13.44 16.68 -9.91
N GLY A 410 13.62 17.88 -9.36
CA GLY A 410 12.49 18.73 -8.91
C GLY A 410 11.67 18.20 -7.72
N LEU A 411 12.13 17.15 -7.04
CA LEU A 411 11.47 16.62 -5.85
C LEU A 411 11.73 17.50 -4.62
N THR A 412 10.70 17.67 -3.79
CA THR A 412 10.71 18.43 -2.54
C THR A 412 9.84 17.71 -1.49
N ALA A 413 9.91 18.13 -0.24
CA ALA A 413 9.01 17.61 0.80
C ALA A 413 7.52 17.84 0.47
N ALA A 414 7.20 18.88 -0.32
CA ALA A 414 5.83 19.21 -0.71
C ALA A 414 5.23 18.28 -1.77
N ASN A 415 6.06 17.63 -2.60
CA ASN A 415 5.58 16.97 -3.82
C ASN A 415 5.99 15.49 -3.94
N VAL A 416 6.89 15.00 -3.06
CA VAL A 416 7.41 13.64 -3.14
C VAL A 416 6.33 12.57 -2.97
N ALA A 417 5.33 12.82 -2.11
CA ALA A 417 4.24 11.88 -1.87
C ALA A 417 3.28 11.78 -3.06
N GLU A 418 2.95 12.90 -3.70
CA GLU A 418 2.22 12.93 -4.97
C GLU A 418 2.99 12.17 -6.06
N ALA A 419 4.27 12.51 -6.27
CA ALA A 419 5.09 11.89 -7.31
C ALA A 419 5.18 10.35 -7.15
N LEU A 420 5.34 9.85 -5.92
CA LEU A 420 5.38 8.41 -5.65
C LEU A 420 4.02 7.72 -5.82
N ARG A 421 2.90 8.43 -5.70
CA ARG A 421 1.57 7.88 -5.97
C ARG A 421 1.30 7.75 -7.47
N GLU A 422 1.82 8.66 -8.27
CA GLU A 422 1.60 8.71 -9.72
C GLU A 422 2.62 7.91 -10.53
N ILE A 423 3.87 7.87 -10.05
CA ILE A 423 5.00 7.24 -10.75
C ILE A 423 5.42 6.00 -9.97
N PRO A 424 5.39 4.79 -10.56
CA PRO A 424 5.74 3.53 -9.89
C PRO A 424 7.26 3.34 -9.70
N ALA A 425 7.98 4.39 -9.31
CA ALA A 425 9.41 4.34 -9.01
C ALA A 425 9.70 3.52 -7.75
N LEU A 426 10.84 2.83 -7.68
CA LEU A 426 11.30 2.08 -6.51
C LEU A 426 11.70 2.96 -5.31
N GLY A 427 11.99 4.22 -5.59
CA GLY A 427 12.51 5.15 -4.62
C GLY A 427 12.61 6.55 -5.18
N VAL A 428 13.13 7.45 -4.35
CA VAL A 428 13.33 8.86 -4.67
C VAL A 428 14.73 9.32 -4.29
N ASP A 429 15.28 10.24 -5.08
CA ASP A 429 16.53 10.94 -4.80
C ASP A 429 16.28 12.45 -4.79
N VAL A 430 16.74 13.13 -3.75
CA VAL A 430 16.62 14.59 -3.64
C VAL A 430 17.96 15.25 -3.36
N ALA A 431 18.22 16.33 -4.10
CA ALA A 431 19.33 17.23 -3.86
C ALA A 431 18.82 18.60 -3.38
N SER A 432 18.57 19.54 -4.28
CA SER A 432 18.25 20.94 -3.97
C SER A 432 16.91 21.15 -3.24
N GLY A 433 15.94 20.25 -3.39
CA GLY A 433 14.60 20.42 -2.82
C GLY A 433 14.52 20.34 -1.29
N VAL A 434 15.64 20.05 -0.63
CA VAL A 434 15.79 20.01 0.83
C VAL A 434 16.96 20.87 1.31
N ASP A 435 17.47 21.77 0.47
CA ASP A 435 18.48 22.73 0.89
C ASP A 435 17.85 23.86 1.74
N ALA A 436 18.63 24.44 2.64
CA ALA A 436 18.24 25.66 3.35
C ALA A 436 18.11 26.83 2.37
N VAL A 437 17.14 27.70 2.61
CA VAL A 437 16.97 28.93 1.82
C VAL A 437 18.16 29.85 2.10
N THR A 438 18.99 30.07 1.08
CA THR A 438 20.11 31.02 1.12
C THR A 438 19.98 32.04 -0.01
N ASP A 439 20.76 33.13 0.07
CA ASP A 439 20.88 34.16 -0.97
C ASP A 439 21.56 33.69 -2.26
N GLY A 440 21.74 32.38 -2.45
CA GLY A 440 22.36 31.77 -3.63
C GLY A 440 23.88 31.63 -3.56
N SER A 441 24.55 32.17 -2.53
CA SER A 441 26.03 32.20 -2.44
C SER A 441 26.70 30.96 -1.81
N GLY A 442 25.95 30.10 -1.11
CA GLY A 442 26.50 28.93 -0.38
C GLY A 442 26.49 27.59 -1.14
N ARG A 443 27.27 26.60 -0.67
CA ARG A 443 27.40 25.23 -1.26
C ARG A 443 26.13 24.34 -1.21
N GLY A 444 24.98 24.87 -0.81
CA GLY A 444 23.71 24.12 -0.74
C GLY A 444 23.61 23.22 0.50
N ALA A 445 23.74 23.83 1.69
CA ALA A 445 23.58 23.15 2.97
C ALA A 445 22.15 22.59 3.11
N LYS A 446 22.03 21.40 3.71
CA LYS A 446 20.74 20.71 3.86
C LYS A 446 19.96 21.27 5.05
N ASP A 447 18.70 21.63 4.85
CA ASP A 447 17.81 22.00 5.97
C ASP A 447 17.38 20.72 6.71
N PRO A 448 17.73 20.56 8.00
CA PRO A 448 17.41 19.34 8.75
C PRO A 448 15.91 19.02 8.82
N PHE A 449 15.05 20.04 8.88
CA PHE A 449 13.60 19.86 8.91
C PHE A 449 13.10 19.34 7.56
N LEU A 450 13.54 19.95 6.45
CA LEU A 450 13.13 19.52 5.12
C LEU A 450 13.63 18.11 4.77
N VAL A 451 14.84 17.73 5.19
CA VAL A 451 15.36 16.36 5.02
C VAL A 451 14.48 15.34 5.74
N ALA A 452 14.19 15.58 7.04
CA ALA A 452 13.35 14.68 7.81
C ALA A 452 11.92 14.60 7.26
N LEU A 453 11.37 15.73 6.83
CA LEU A 453 10.03 15.80 6.25
C LEU A 453 9.97 15.08 4.89
N PHE A 454 10.98 15.25 4.04
CA PHE A 454 11.06 14.54 2.76
C PHE A 454 11.05 13.02 2.95
N ILE A 455 11.91 12.50 3.84
CA ILE A 455 11.98 11.06 4.13
C ILE A 455 10.62 10.57 4.67
N LYS A 456 10.02 11.33 5.61
CA LYS A 456 8.71 11.00 6.16
C LYS A 456 7.63 10.92 5.09
N ARG A 457 7.51 11.93 4.23
CA ARG A 457 6.50 12.00 3.16
C ARG A 457 6.73 10.90 2.12
N ALA A 458 7.98 10.62 1.75
CA ALA A 458 8.32 9.56 0.81
C ALA A 458 7.92 8.17 1.32
N ARG A 459 8.28 7.82 2.56
CA ARG A 459 7.94 6.51 3.16
C ARG A 459 6.44 6.36 3.38
N ALA A 460 5.76 7.43 3.81
CA ALA A 460 4.31 7.39 4.03
C ALA A 460 3.50 7.31 2.72
N ALA A 461 4.06 7.74 1.58
CA ALA A 461 3.33 7.91 0.32
C ALA A 461 2.58 6.66 -0.16
N ARG A 462 3.17 5.48 0.07
CA ARG A 462 2.61 4.19 -0.37
C ARG A 462 2.30 3.24 0.77
N LEU A 463 2.70 3.59 1.99
CA LEU A 463 2.50 2.75 3.16
C LEU A 463 1.04 2.32 3.26
N ASP A 464 0.11 3.27 3.11
CA ASP A 464 -1.33 3.01 3.19
C ASP A 464 -1.95 2.48 1.88
N LEU A 465 -1.23 2.44 0.74
CA LEU A 465 -1.76 2.07 -0.59
C LEU A 465 -1.21 0.72 -1.11
N PRO A 466 -1.89 -0.43 -0.88
CA PRO A 466 -1.41 -1.75 -1.33
C PRO A 466 -1.46 -1.95 -2.85
N ALA A 467 -2.29 -1.19 -3.56
CA ALA A 467 -2.43 -1.32 -5.01
C ALA A 467 -1.22 -0.78 -5.80
N LEU A 468 -0.40 0.09 -5.21
CA LEU A 468 0.76 0.69 -5.89
C LEU A 468 1.94 -0.28 -5.88
N ALA A 469 2.47 -0.58 -7.06
CA ALA A 469 3.60 -1.48 -7.22
C ALA A 469 4.94 -0.78 -6.94
N ALA A 470 5.78 -1.39 -6.09
CA ALA A 470 7.24 -1.27 -6.17
C ALA A 470 7.73 -2.56 -6.85
N ARG A 471 8.30 -2.48 -8.06
CA ARG A 471 8.74 -3.68 -8.80
C ARG A 471 10.18 -3.56 -9.29
N PRO A 472 11.02 -4.57 -9.04
CA PRO A 472 12.42 -4.58 -9.47
C PRO A 472 12.61 -4.94 -10.95
N GLU A 473 11.58 -5.44 -11.66
CA GLU A 473 11.75 -5.95 -13.03
C GLU A 473 10.65 -5.56 -14.02
N VAL A 474 11.02 -5.63 -15.30
CA VAL A 474 10.28 -5.10 -16.46
C VAL A 474 9.22 -6.12 -16.90
N ALA A 475 7.96 -5.86 -16.55
CA ALA A 475 6.83 -6.51 -17.19
C ALA A 475 6.20 -5.56 -18.21
N ASP A 476 5.59 -6.14 -19.26
CA ASP A 476 4.76 -5.38 -20.19
C ASP A 476 3.65 -4.65 -19.40
N PRO A 477 3.52 -3.31 -19.53
CA PRO A 477 2.53 -2.55 -18.77
C PRO A 477 1.09 -3.04 -18.96
N GLY A 478 0.77 -3.64 -20.11
CA GLY A 478 -0.56 -4.19 -20.39
C GLY A 478 -0.89 -5.48 -19.66
N LEU A 479 0.10 -6.16 -19.10
CA LEU A 479 -0.12 -7.29 -18.20
C LEU A 479 -0.37 -6.84 -16.75
N LEU A 480 0.02 -5.60 -16.43
CA LEU A 480 -0.04 -5.05 -15.08
C LEU A 480 -1.31 -4.24 -14.84
N GLU A 481 -1.67 -3.38 -15.80
CA GLU A 481 -2.80 -2.46 -15.70
C GLU A 481 -3.60 -2.45 -17.01
N PRO A 482 -4.92 -2.25 -16.93
CA PRO A 482 -5.72 -2.04 -18.12
C PRO A 482 -5.42 -0.66 -18.72
N ASP A 483 -5.73 -0.47 -20.01
CA ASP A 483 -5.80 0.86 -20.61
C ASP A 483 -7.05 1.64 -20.12
N GLU A 484 -7.23 2.87 -20.60
CA GLU A 484 -8.36 3.73 -20.24
C GLU A 484 -9.73 3.13 -20.61
N ARG A 485 -9.75 2.16 -21.54
CA ARG A 485 -10.96 1.44 -21.98
C ARG A 485 -11.14 0.13 -21.22
N GLY A 486 -10.31 -0.16 -20.23
CA GLY A 486 -10.39 -1.37 -19.44
C GLY A 486 -9.75 -2.60 -20.09
N ARG A 487 -8.81 -2.44 -21.03
CA ARG A 487 -8.23 -3.53 -21.80
C ARG A 487 -6.82 -3.94 -21.39
N TRP A 488 -6.58 -5.24 -21.39
CA TRP A 488 -5.38 -5.92 -20.91
C TRP A 488 -4.64 -6.64 -22.04
N GLY A 489 -3.39 -7.00 -21.76
CA GLY A 489 -2.51 -7.72 -22.67
C GLY A 489 -1.64 -6.79 -23.51
N ARG A 490 -0.60 -7.37 -24.12
CA ARG A 490 0.34 -6.64 -25.01
C ARG A 490 -0.37 -5.91 -26.14
N GLU A 491 -1.41 -6.54 -26.68
CA GLU A 491 -2.25 -6.02 -27.77
C GLU A 491 -3.55 -5.37 -27.29
N ARG A 492 -3.77 -5.22 -25.97
CA ARG A 492 -4.99 -4.60 -25.40
C ARG A 492 -6.30 -5.24 -25.90
N ARG A 493 -6.32 -6.58 -26.02
CA ARG A 493 -7.47 -7.35 -26.55
C ARG A 493 -8.50 -7.76 -25.50
N PHE A 494 -8.07 -8.11 -24.30
CA PHE A 494 -8.93 -8.69 -23.26
C PHE A 494 -9.52 -7.61 -22.34
N GLY A 495 -10.71 -7.83 -21.77
CA GLY A 495 -11.38 -6.89 -20.86
C GLY A 495 -12.43 -6.04 -21.57
N GLY A 496 -12.42 -4.73 -21.31
CA GLY A 496 -13.39 -3.79 -21.89
C GLY A 496 -14.72 -3.69 -21.14
N ARG A 497 -15.70 -3.05 -21.78
CA ARG A 497 -17.09 -2.89 -21.32
C ARG A 497 -18.05 -3.35 -22.43
N PHE A 498 -18.31 -4.64 -22.49
CA PHE A 498 -19.22 -5.26 -23.46
C PHE A 498 -20.61 -5.43 -22.85
N VAL A 499 -21.23 -4.33 -22.46
CA VAL A 499 -22.53 -4.30 -21.77
C VAL A 499 -23.56 -3.47 -22.57
N PRO A 500 -24.86 -3.60 -22.29
CA PRO A 500 -25.88 -2.70 -22.84
C PRO A 500 -25.59 -1.24 -22.45
N GLU A 501 -25.99 -0.30 -23.34
CA GLU A 501 -25.79 1.15 -23.14
C GLU A 501 -26.36 1.65 -21.80
N THR A 502 -27.43 1.04 -21.31
CA THR A 502 -28.06 1.36 -20.02
C THR A 502 -27.14 1.17 -18.81
N LEU A 503 -26.07 0.37 -18.93
CA LEU A 503 -25.06 0.17 -17.88
C LEU A 503 -23.82 1.06 -18.03
N MET A 504 -23.65 1.76 -19.14
CA MET A 504 -22.43 2.54 -19.39
C MET A 504 -22.27 3.70 -18.40
N ALA A 505 -23.36 4.38 -18.05
CA ALA A 505 -23.35 5.44 -17.04
C ALA A 505 -22.99 4.90 -15.65
N ALA A 506 -23.58 3.77 -15.24
CA ALA A 506 -23.32 3.09 -13.97
C ALA A 506 -21.84 2.70 -13.82
N LEU A 507 -21.28 2.09 -14.88
CA LEU A 507 -19.88 1.68 -14.91
C LEU A 507 -18.93 2.87 -15.00
N GLY A 508 -19.35 3.97 -15.64
CA GLY A 508 -18.62 5.24 -15.64
C GLY A 508 -18.51 5.83 -14.24
N GLU A 509 -19.63 5.96 -13.52
CA GLU A 509 -19.68 6.43 -12.12
C GLU A 509 -18.78 5.55 -11.23
N LEU A 510 -18.87 4.22 -11.38
CA LEU A 510 -18.04 3.30 -10.61
C LEU A 510 -16.55 3.40 -10.97
N ASP A 511 -16.17 3.59 -12.23
CA ASP A 511 -14.76 3.75 -12.65
C ASP A 511 -14.18 5.06 -12.13
N ASP A 512 -14.90 6.17 -12.26
CA ASP A 512 -14.45 7.47 -11.72
C ASP A 512 -14.30 7.40 -10.20
N ALA A 513 -15.28 6.82 -9.50
CA ALA A 513 -15.21 6.60 -8.06
C ALA A 513 -14.06 5.66 -7.69
N TRP A 514 -13.88 4.56 -8.42
CA TRP A 514 -12.80 3.61 -8.14
C TRP A 514 -11.43 4.24 -8.36
N ARG A 515 -11.22 5.02 -9.44
CA ARG A 515 -9.95 5.74 -9.68
C ARG A 515 -9.62 6.69 -8.53
N ALA A 516 -10.61 7.39 -7.99
CA ALA A 516 -10.43 8.26 -6.83
C ALA A 516 -10.12 7.44 -5.56
N ILE A 517 -10.95 6.44 -5.23
CA ILE A 517 -10.80 5.60 -4.03
C ILE A 517 -9.48 4.81 -4.04
N ARG A 518 -9.04 4.35 -5.21
CA ARG A 518 -7.80 3.59 -5.38
C ARG A 518 -6.58 4.36 -4.88
N LEU A 519 -6.59 5.70 -4.95
CA LEU A 519 -5.53 6.58 -4.48
C LEU A 519 -5.82 7.24 -3.12
N ASP A 520 -6.96 6.92 -2.50
CA ASP A 520 -7.35 7.42 -1.18
C ASP A 520 -6.69 6.59 -0.07
N THR A 521 -5.70 7.19 0.60
CA THR A 521 -5.02 6.59 1.75
C THR A 521 -5.95 6.32 2.93
N ALA A 522 -7.00 7.12 3.12
CA ALA A 522 -7.96 6.92 4.20
C ALA A 522 -8.80 5.66 3.97
N PHE A 523 -9.29 5.43 2.75
CA PHE A 523 -9.99 4.19 2.40
C PHE A 523 -9.15 2.95 2.69
N TRP A 524 -7.89 2.94 2.23
CA TRP A 524 -7.05 1.75 2.40
C TRP A 524 -6.55 1.55 3.83
N ALA A 525 -6.34 2.62 4.60
CA ALA A 525 -6.07 2.53 6.02
C ALA A 525 -7.27 1.93 6.78
N GLU A 526 -8.49 2.36 6.42
CA GLU A 526 -9.74 1.85 6.96
C GLU A 526 -9.95 0.36 6.61
N LEU A 527 -9.72 -0.02 5.36
CA LEU A 527 -9.78 -1.41 4.91
C LEU A 527 -8.72 -2.27 5.61
N ARG A 528 -7.48 -1.77 5.76
CA ARG A 528 -6.39 -2.50 6.44
C ARG A 528 -6.72 -2.76 7.91
N GLU A 529 -7.26 -1.77 8.61
CA GLU A 529 -7.66 -1.92 10.01
C GLU A 529 -8.67 -3.07 10.16
N ARG A 530 -9.72 -3.08 9.34
CA ARG A 530 -10.71 -4.17 9.35
C ARG A 530 -10.11 -5.49 8.87
N SER A 531 -9.19 -5.44 7.91
CA SER A 531 -8.49 -6.65 7.44
C SER A 531 -7.67 -7.28 8.56
N GLN A 532 -6.99 -6.47 9.37
CA GLN A 532 -6.19 -6.97 10.49
C GLN A 532 -7.05 -7.43 11.66
N ARG A 533 -8.02 -6.62 12.09
CA ARG A 533 -8.78 -6.87 13.33
C ARG A 533 -10.02 -7.72 13.16
N TYR A 534 -10.68 -7.61 12.01
CA TYR A 534 -11.93 -8.31 11.75
C TYR A 534 -11.71 -9.54 10.87
N VAL A 535 -10.93 -9.42 9.80
CA VAL A 535 -10.63 -10.56 8.91
C VAL A 535 -9.55 -11.48 9.48
N GLY A 536 -8.59 -10.94 10.24
CA GLY A 536 -7.48 -11.69 10.85
C GLY A 536 -6.21 -11.73 10.00
N ARG A 537 -5.97 -10.72 9.15
CA ARG A 537 -4.76 -10.60 8.32
C ARG A 537 -3.55 -10.10 9.13
N PRO A 538 -2.30 -10.42 8.72
CA PRO A 538 -1.94 -11.27 7.58
C PRO A 538 -2.29 -12.74 7.81
N THR A 539 -2.70 -13.44 6.75
CA THR A 539 -2.91 -14.89 6.87
C THR A 539 -1.56 -15.61 6.95
N PRO A 540 -1.45 -16.72 7.70
CA PRO A 540 -0.19 -17.44 7.84
C PRO A 540 0.37 -17.99 6.53
N LEU A 541 1.69 -18.12 6.48
CA LEU A 541 2.42 -18.91 5.50
C LEU A 541 2.91 -20.19 6.20
N TYR A 542 2.48 -21.36 5.72
CA TYR A 542 2.72 -22.64 6.39
C TYR A 542 3.59 -23.56 5.53
N ARG A 543 4.70 -24.08 6.08
CA ARG A 543 5.55 -25.08 5.42
C ARG A 543 4.97 -26.48 5.59
N ALA A 544 4.61 -27.12 4.48
CA ALA A 544 3.90 -28.41 4.46
C ALA A 544 4.83 -29.56 4.03
N ASP A 545 5.76 -29.95 4.92
CA ASP A 545 6.81 -30.92 4.60
C ASP A 545 6.25 -32.34 4.34
N ARG A 546 5.17 -32.76 5.02
CA ARG A 546 4.56 -34.08 4.82
C ARG A 546 3.80 -34.15 3.49
N LEU A 547 3.09 -33.09 3.14
CA LEU A 547 2.46 -32.93 1.84
C LEU A 547 3.50 -32.89 0.73
N ALA A 548 4.60 -32.15 0.91
CA ALA A 548 5.71 -32.12 -0.04
C ALA A 548 6.25 -33.53 -0.32
N ALA A 549 6.52 -34.31 0.72
CA ALA A 549 6.98 -35.70 0.57
C ALA A 549 5.97 -36.56 -0.20
N ALA A 550 4.68 -36.48 0.15
CA ALA A 550 3.64 -37.27 -0.51
C ALA A 550 3.42 -36.86 -1.99
N VAL A 551 3.54 -35.56 -2.30
CA VAL A 551 3.48 -35.04 -3.68
C VAL A 551 4.70 -35.49 -4.49
N ALA A 552 5.89 -35.47 -3.90
CA ALA A 552 7.10 -35.98 -4.56
C ALA A 552 6.97 -37.48 -4.87
N GLU A 553 6.48 -38.28 -3.91
CA GLU A 553 6.18 -39.69 -4.13
C GLU A 553 5.17 -39.90 -5.28
N ALA A 554 4.04 -39.18 -5.26
CA ALA A 554 3.03 -39.25 -6.30
C ALA A 554 3.53 -38.78 -7.69
N SER A 555 4.57 -37.95 -7.73
CA SER A 555 5.19 -37.52 -8.99
C SER A 555 6.10 -38.58 -9.61
N GLY A 556 6.52 -39.60 -8.86
CA GLY A 556 7.54 -40.56 -9.30
C GLY A 556 8.92 -39.96 -9.55
N THR A 557 9.12 -38.67 -9.20
CA THR A 557 10.35 -37.93 -9.40
C THR A 557 11.01 -37.67 -8.04
N PRO A 558 12.27 -38.08 -7.80
CA PRO A 558 12.96 -37.76 -6.57
C PRO A 558 13.14 -36.25 -6.44
N ALA A 559 12.49 -35.63 -5.46
CA ALA A 559 12.62 -34.20 -5.16
C ALA A 559 13.12 -34.00 -3.70
N PRO A 560 14.36 -34.43 -3.36
CA PRO A 560 14.88 -34.46 -1.99
C PRO A 560 15.05 -33.08 -1.31
N GLY A 561 14.70 -31.97 -1.98
CA GLY A 561 14.71 -30.61 -1.44
C GLY A 561 13.44 -29.81 -1.72
N LEU A 562 12.33 -30.46 -2.07
CA LEU A 562 11.06 -29.77 -2.28
C LEU A 562 10.60 -29.07 -1.00
N ARG A 563 10.45 -27.75 -1.09
CA ARG A 563 9.82 -26.92 -0.06
C ARG A 563 8.47 -26.44 -0.59
N LEU A 564 7.40 -26.92 0.02
CA LEU A 564 6.03 -26.51 -0.31
C LEU A 564 5.47 -25.63 0.80
N TYR A 565 5.03 -24.43 0.43
CA TYR A 565 4.39 -23.48 1.33
C TYR A 565 2.93 -23.26 0.95
N LEU A 566 2.05 -23.24 1.93
CA LEU A 566 0.63 -22.95 1.79
C LEU A 566 0.34 -21.53 2.30
N LYS A 567 -0.21 -20.67 1.44
CA LYS A 567 -0.77 -19.37 1.84
C LYS A 567 -2.21 -19.57 2.35
N ARG A 568 -2.41 -19.43 3.66
CA ARG A 568 -3.57 -19.92 4.42
C ARG A 568 -4.80 -18.99 4.38
N GLU A 569 -5.33 -18.72 3.19
CA GLU A 569 -6.57 -17.93 3.04
C GLU A 569 -7.82 -18.66 3.57
N ASP A 570 -7.72 -19.96 3.83
CA ASP A 570 -8.72 -20.76 4.56
C ASP A 570 -8.96 -20.28 6.00
N LEU A 571 -7.99 -19.56 6.59
CA LEU A 571 -8.07 -18.99 7.93
C LEU A 571 -8.58 -17.54 7.96
N ALA A 572 -8.77 -16.91 6.80
CA ALA A 572 -9.43 -15.61 6.76
C ALA A 572 -10.85 -15.75 7.32
N HIS A 573 -11.36 -14.70 8.00
CA HIS A 573 -12.76 -14.70 8.45
C HIS A 573 -13.72 -15.06 7.30
N THR A 574 -14.84 -15.69 7.63
CA THR A 574 -15.75 -16.43 6.73
C THR A 574 -15.18 -17.72 6.13
N GLY A 575 -13.87 -17.91 6.07
CA GLY A 575 -13.19 -19.16 5.69
C GLY A 575 -12.63 -19.21 4.27
N ALA A 576 -12.53 -18.06 3.59
CA ALA A 576 -11.99 -17.98 2.24
C ALA A 576 -11.52 -16.56 1.88
N HIS A 577 -10.69 -16.47 0.85
CA HIS A 577 -10.21 -15.20 0.28
C HIS A 577 -11.32 -14.20 -0.15
N LYS A 578 -12.57 -14.66 -0.32
CA LYS A 578 -13.70 -13.83 -0.80
C LYS A 578 -13.99 -12.62 0.10
N ILE A 579 -13.73 -12.74 1.40
CA ILE A 579 -13.93 -11.64 2.36
C ILE A 579 -13.10 -10.40 2.04
N ASN A 580 -11.90 -10.55 1.46
CA ASN A 580 -11.05 -9.41 1.07
C ASN A 580 -11.79 -8.50 0.06
N ASN A 581 -12.40 -9.12 -0.97
CA ASN A 581 -13.16 -8.42 -2.00
C ASN A 581 -14.49 -7.88 -1.46
N ALA A 582 -15.25 -8.70 -0.75
CA ALA A 582 -16.57 -8.32 -0.25
C ALA A 582 -16.49 -7.12 0.71
N LEU A 583 -15.54 -7.13 1.64
CA LEU A 583 -15.32 -6.04 2.58
C LEU A 583 -14.90 -4.74 1.87
N GLY A 584 -13.96 -4.83 0.92
CA GLY A 584 -13.52 -3.67 0.16
C GLY A 584 -14.64 -3.03 -0.68
N GLN A 585 -15.43 -3.85 -1.38
CA GLN A 585 -16.55 -3.34 -2.17
C GLN A 585 -17.71 -2.81 -1.31
N ALA A 586 -18.00 -3.43 -0.17
CA ALA A 586 -19.00 -2.89 0.76
C ALA A 586 -18.56 -1.53 1.36
N LEU A 587 -17.26 -1.35 1.63
CA LEU A 587 -16.71 -0.03 1.99
C LEU A 587 -16.85 0.98 0.85
N ILE A 588 -16.63 0.58 -0.41
CA ILE A 588 -16.87 1.43 -1.59
C ILE A 588 -18.35 1.83 -1.65
N ALA A 589 -19.29 0.89 -1.48
CA ALA A 589 -20.71 1.18 -1.44
C ALA A 589 -21.07 2.23 -0.38
N LYS A 590 -20.50 2.10 0.83
CA LYS A 590 -20.67 3.08 1.92
C LYS A 590 -20.11 4.46 1.57
N ARG A 591 -18.92 4.52 0.95
CA ARG A 591 -18.29 5.76 0.48
C ARG A 591 -19.11 6.46 -0.60
N LEU A 592 -19.75 5.66 -1.47
CA LEU A 592 -20.67 6.13 -2.51
C LEU A 592 -22.06 6.49 -1.99
N GLY A 593 -22.35 6.29 -0.70
CA GLY A 593 -23.67 6.54 -0.11
C GLY A 593 -24.76 5.59 -0.61
N LYS A 594 -24.40 4.40 -1.11
CA LYS A 594 -25.35 3.38 -1.58
C LYS A 594 -25.81 2.56 -0.37
N PRO A 595 -27.10 2.63 0.06
CA PRO A 595 -27.58 1.91 1.24
C PRO A 595 -27.74 0.39 1.01
N ARG A 596 -27.74 -0.05 -0.25
CA ARG A 596 -28.05 -1.43 -0.65
C ARG A 596 -26.94 -2.07 -1.47
N VAL A 597 -26.74 -3.35 -1.25
CA VAL A 597 -25.78 -4.21 -1.95
C VAL A 597 -26.51 -5.42 -2.56
N VAL A 598 -26.16 -5.72 -3.81
CA VAL A 598 -26.51 -6.99 -4.46
C VAL A 598 -25.26 -7.83 -4.73
N ALA A 599 -25.39 -9.15 -4.70
CA ALA A 599 -24.32 -10.09 -5.06
C ALA A 599 -24.90 -11.38 -5.66
N GLU A 600 -24.07 -12.13 -6.37
CA GLU A 600 -24.35 -13.48 -6.87
C GLU A 600 -23.64 -14.54 -6.02
N THR A 601 -24.10 -15.78 -6.02
CA THR A 601 -23.28 -16.88 -5.47
C THR A 601 -23.68 -18.25 -6.02
N GLY A 602 -22.69 -19.15 -6.13
CA GLY A 602 -22.88 -20.58 -6.41
C GLY A 602 -22.60 -21.38 -5.15
N ALA A 603 -21.32 -21.67 -4.86
CA ALA A 603 -20.90 -22.34 -3.62
C ALA A 603 -21.32 -21.66 -2.30
N GLY A 604 -21.88 -20.45 -2.33
CA GLY A 604 -22.34 -19.70 -1.16
C GLY A 604 -21.27 -18.88 -0.43
N GLN A 605 -19.98 -19.14 -0.67
CA GLN A 605 -18.89 -18.43 0.02
C GLN A 605 -18.85 -16.93 -0.27
N HIS A 606 -19.08 -16.52 -1.52
CA HIS A 606 -19.16 -15.10 -1.88
C HIS A 606 -20.40 -14.43 -1.25
N GLY A 607 -21.54 -15.12 -1.26
CA GLY A 607 -22.76 -14.65 -0.60
C GLY A 607 -22.57 -14.45 0.91
N VAL A 608 -21.96 -15.42 1.60
CA VAL A 608 -21.64 -15.32 3.03
C VAL A 608 -20.66 -14.16 3.31
N ALA A 609 -19.62 -14.00 2.49
CA ALA A 609 -18.68 -12.90 2.63
C ALA A 609 -19.35 -11.52 2.45
N THR A 610 -20.23 -11.40 1.45
CA THR A 610 -20.99 -10.16 1.17
C THR A 610 -21.99 -9.86 2.29
N ALA A 611 -22.76 -10.85 2.74
CA ALA A 611 -23.66 -10.72 3.89
C ALA A 611 -22.90 -10.29 5.15
N THR A 612 -21.73 -10.88 5.42
CA THR A 612 -20.88 -10.53 6.56
C THR A 612 -20.41 -9.07 6.49
N ALA A 613 -19.93 -8.64 5.32
CA ALA A 613 -19.47 -7.27 5.12
C ALA A 613 -20.60 -6.24 5.25
N CYS A 614 -21.79 -6.55 4.71
CA CYS A 614 -22.95 -5.68 4.81
C CYS A 614 -23.47 -5.56 6.24
N ALA A 615 -23.54 -6.67 6.98
CA ALA A 615 -23.90 -6.67 8.40
C ALA A 615 -22.94 -5.82 9.24
N LEU A 616 -21.63 -5.91 8.97
CA LEU A 616 -20.62 -5.10 9.66
C LEU A 616 -20.76 -3.59 9.38
N LEU A 617 -21.17 -3.23 8.15
CA LEU A 617 -21.18 -1.85 7.69
C LEU A 617 -22.56 -1.19 7.71
N ASP A 618 -23.58 -1.92 8.16
CA ASP A 618 -24.98 -1.50 8.22
C ASP A 618 -25.56 -1.19 6.82
N LEU A 619 -25.44 -2.17 5.92
CA LEU A 619 -25.96 -2.11 4.54
C LEU A 619 -27.01 -3.21 4.31
N GLU A 620 -28.04 -2.90 3.52
CA GLU A 620 -29.00 -3.90 3.05
C GLU A 620 -28.29 -4.87 2.08
N CYS A 621 -28.48 -6.18 2.25
CA CYS A 621 -27.81 -7.20 1.43
C CYS A 621 -28.81 -8.16 0.78
N VAL A 622 -28.71 -8.28 -0.54
CA VAL A 622 -29.51 -9.18 -1.36
C VAL A 622 -28.57 -10.09 -2.18
N VAL A 623 -28.70 -11.40 -2.00
CA VAL A 623 -27.86 -12.40 -2.67
C VAL A 623 -28.71 -13.25 -3.62
N TYR A 624 -28.35 -13.26 -4.89
CA TYR A 624 -28.93 -14.14 -5.90
C TYR A 624 -28.17 -15.47 -5.93
N MET A 625 -28.90 -16.58 -5.89
CA MET A 625 -28.32 -17.92 -5.85
C MET A 625 -29.19 -18.88 -6.66
N GLY A 626 -28.55 -19.73 -7.47
CA GLY A 626 -29.24 -20.76 -8.24
C GLY A 626 -30.05 -21.70 -7.34
N ALA A 627 -31.26 -22.09 -7.75
CA ALA A 627 -32.10 -22.96 -6.94
C ALA A 627 -31.46 -24.33 -6.68
N GLU A 628 -30.68 -24.88 -7.62
CA GLU A 628 -29.92 -26.12 -7.39
C GLU A 628 -28.80 -25.93 -6.36
N ASP A 629 -28.12 -24.78 -6.41
CA ASP A 629 -27.04 -24.45 -5.49
C ASP A 629 -27.55 -24.24 -4.05
N ILE A 630 -28.75 -23.68 -3.88
CA ILE A 630 -29.39 -23.46 -2.56
C ILE A 630 -29.52 -24.77 -1.79
N GLU A 631 -29.97 -25.84 -2.46
CA GLU A 631 -30.13 -27.15 -1.82
C GLU A 631 -28.78 -27.77 -1.48
N ARG A 632 -27.82 -27.76 -2.43
CA ARG A 632 -26.47 -28.32 -2.23
C ARG A 632 -25.67 -27.59 -1.16
N GLN A 633 -25.89 -26.28 -1.00
CA GLN A 633 -25.11 -25.40 -0.12
C GLN A 633 -25.95 -24.82 1.01
N ARG A 634 -26.99 -25.54 1.46
CA ARG A 634 -27.91 -25.13 2.53
C ARG A 634 -27.23 -24.52 3.77
N PRO A 635 -26.08 -25.03 4.27
CA PRO A 635 -25.39 -24.40 5.41
C PRO A 635 -24.96 -22.95 5.14
N ASN A 636 -24.55 -22.61 3.91
CA ASN A 636 -24.18 -21.23 3.56
C ASN A 636 -25.40 -20.33 3.41
N VAL A 637 -26.53 -20.85 2.90
CA VAL A 637 -27.81 -20.11 2.86
C VAL A 637 -28.28 -19.74 4.27
N GLN A 638 -28.21 -20.68 5.22
CA GLN A 638 -28.54 -20.43 6.62
C GLN A 638 -27.63 -19.37 7.25
N ARG A 639 -26.32 -19.39 6.94
CA ARG A 639 -25.38 -18.36 7.38
C ARG A 639 -25.74 -16.98 6.83
N MET A 640 -26.10 -16.88 5.55
CA MET A 640 -26.52 -15.61 4.94
C MET A 640 -27.76 -15.03 5.62
N HIS A 641 -28.78 -15.85 5.89
CA HIS A 641 -29.96 -15.40 6.62
C HIS A 641 -29.66 -14.98 8.07
N ALA A 642 -28.79 -15.72 8.78
CA ALA A 642 -28.37 -15.34 10.13
C ALA A 642 -27.62 -14.00 10.19
N LEU A 643 -26.97 -13.62 9.09
CA LEU A 643 -26.31 -12.33 8.91
C LEU A 643 -27.26 -11.22 8.41
N GLY A 644 -28.55 -11.50 8.24
CA GLY A 644 -29.56 -10.54 7.81
C GLY A 644 -29.67 -10.34 6.30
N ALA A 645 -29.00 -11.15 5.49
CA ALA A 645 -29.12 -11.07 4.03
C ALA A 645 -30.40 -11.76 3.51
N GLN A 646 -30.98 -11.19 2.47
CA GLN A 646 -32.06 -11.80 1.70
C GLN A 646 -31.44 -12.69 0.61
N VAL A 647 -31.88 -13.95 0.51
CA VAL A 647 -31.40 -14.88 -0.51
C VAL A 647 -32.53 -15.11 -1.51
N HIS A 648 -32.30 -14.73 -2.76
CA HIS A 648 -33.27 -14.85 -3.85
C HIS A 648 -32.93 -16.07 -4.71
N PRO A 649 -33.81 -17.08 -4.75
CA PRO A 649 -33.61 -18.24 -5.61
C PRO A 649 -33.79 -17.88 -7.08
N VAL A 650 -32.85 -18.30 -7.91
CA VAL A 650 -32.91 -18.17 -9.37
C VAL A 650 -33.27 -19.51 -9.98
N THR A 651 -34.45 -19.57 -10.63
CA THR A 651 -35.00 -20.79 -11.24
C THR A 651 -34.95 -20.76 -12.77
N SER A 652 -34.49 -19.66 -13.37
CA SER A 652 -34.32 -19.54 -14.81
C SER A 652 -33.06 -20.27 -15.28
N GLY A 653 -33.07 -20.78 -16.52
CA GLY A 653 -31.90 -21.41 -17.12
C GLY A 653 -31.56 -22.74 -16.46
N GLY A 654 -30.27 -22.97 -16.21
CA GLY A 654 -29.78 -24.14 -15.48
C GLY A 654 -29.89 -24.01 -13.96
N ALA A 655 -30.37 -22.86 -13.45
CA ALA A 655 -30.51 -22.58 -12.03
C ALA A 655 -29.20 -22.72 -11.24
N THR A 656 -28.09 -22.26 -11.84
CA THR A 656 -26.72 -22.26 -11.28
C THR A 656 -26.13 -20.84 -11.18
N LEU A 657 -24.83 -20.73 -10.83
CA LEU A 657 -24.09 -19.47 -10.73
C LEU A 657 -24.23 -18.54 -11.95
N LYS A 658 -24.22 -19.07 -13.18
CA LYS A 658 -24.37 -18.25 -14.40
C LYS A 658 -25.70 -17.49 -14.40
N ASP A 659 -26.78 -18.14 -14.00
CA ASP A 659 -28.11 -17.53 -13.97
C ASP A 659 -28.23 -16.53 -12.83
N ALA A 660 -27.61 -16.81 -11.68
CA ALA A 660 -27.52 -15.87 -10.55
C ALA A 660 -26.79 -14.56 -10.94
N VAL A 661 -25.70 -14.64 -11.71
CA VAL A 661 -25.00 -13.45 -12.25
C VAL A 661 -25.94 -12.61 -13.11
N ASN A 662 -26.73 -13.25 -13.99
CA ASN A 662 -27.64 -12.55 -14.88
C ASN A 662 -28.75 -11.82 -14.11
N GLU A 663 -29.34 -12.44 -13.09
CA GLU A 663 -30.36 -11.78 -12.27
C GLU A 663 -29.79 -10.66 -11.39
N ALA A 664 -28.61 -10.84 -10.80
CA ALA A 664 -27.95 -9.77 -10.04
C ALA A 664 -27.63 -8.55 -10.92
N LEU A 665 -27.16 -8.77 -12.16
CA LEU A 665 -26.96 -7.70 -13.13
C LEU A 665 -28.27 -7.01 -13.49
N ARG A 666 -29.37 -7.74 -13.70
CA ARG A 666 -30.69 -7.16 -14.02
C ARG A 666 -31.22 -6.29 -12.89
N ASP A 667 -31.14 -6.74 -11.64
CA ASP A 667 -31.50 -5.92 -10.48
C ASP A 667 -30.68 -4.63 -10.49
N TRP A 668 -29.35 -4.77 -10.58
CA TRP A 668 -28.45 -3.62 -10.51
C TRP A 668 -28.74 -2.57 -11.60
N VAL A 669 -29.03 -2.99 -12.83
CA VAL A 669 -29.43 -2.09 -13.93
C VAL A 669 -30.62 -1.22 -13.52
N THR A 670 -31.60 -1.78 -12.81
CA THR A 670 -32.82 -1.09 -12.41
C THR A 670 -32.67 -0.26 -11.14
N THR A 671 -31.62 -0.50 -10.33
CA THR A 671 -31.44 0.10 -9.00
C THR A 671 -30.09 0.80 -8.78
N VAL A 672 -29.33 1.07 -9.83
CA VAL A 672 -27.96 1.65 -9.78
C VAL A 672 -27.81 2.90 -8.89
N ALA A 673 -28.84 3.75 -8.83
CA ALA A 673 -28.79 4.99 -8.03
C ALA A 673 -28.59 4.70 -6.53
N THR A 674 -29.14 3.59 -6.03
CA THR A 674 -29.17 3.22 -4.61
C THR A 674 -28.42 1.92 -4.29
N THR A 675 -28.08 1.14 -5.31
CA THR A 675 -27.50 -0.21 -5.15
C THR A 675 -26.08 -0.29 -5.70
N HIS A 676 -25.17 -0.88 -4.93
CA HIS A 676 -23.86 -1.31 -5.41
C HIS A 676 -23.87 -2.82 -5.70
N TYR A 677 -23.34 -3.24 -6.85
CA TYR A 677 -23.17 -4.66 -7.17
C TYR A 677 -21.79 -5.15 -6.73
N VAL A 678 -21.75 -6.06 -5.77
CA VAL A 678 -20.52 -6.72 -5.32
C VAL A 678 -20.26 -7.96 -6.16
N LEU A 679 -19.56 -7.76 -7.29
CA LEU A 679 -19.17 -8.85 -8.18
C LEU A 679 -18.09 -9.73 -7.53
N GLY A 680 -18.28 -11.06 -7.57
CA GLY A 680 -17.56 -12.01 -6.72
C GLY A 680 -16.20 -12.49 -7.21
N SER A 681 -15.77 -12.11 -8.41
CA SER A 681 -14.50 -12.59 -9.00
C SER A 681 -13.83 -11.55 -9.90
N ALA A 682 -12.60 -11.80 -10.37
CA ALA A 682 -11.86 -10.87 -11.24
C ALA A 682 -12.33 -10.95 -12.71
N VAL A 683 -13.64 -10.93 -12.92
CA VAL A 683 -14.35 -11.04 -14.20
C VAL A 683 -15.24 -9.81 -14.40
N GLY A 684 -16.04 -9.80 -15.47
CA GLY A 684 -17.01 -8.75 -15.72
C GLY A 684 -16.43 -7.51 -16.40
N PRO A 685 -17.27 -6.50 -16.68
CA PRO A 685 -16.84 -5.29 -17.37
C PRO A 685 -15.91 -4.45 -16.48
N HIS A 686 -15.03 -3.68 -17.12
CA HIS A 686 -14.23 -2.69 -16.40
C HIS A 686 -15.14 -1.67 -15.66
N PRO A 687 -14.91 -1.35 -14.37
CA PRO A 687 -13.66 -1.53 -13.63
C PRO A 687 -13.52 -2.81 -12.77
N PHE A 688 -14.50 -3.72 -12.74
CA PHE A 688 -14.52 -4.85 -11.81
C PHE A 688 -13.25 -5.71 -11.81
N PRO A 689 -12.68 -6.15 -12.96
CA PRO A 689 -11.46 -6.96 -12.93
C PRO A 689 -10.28 -6.29 -12.22
N ALA A 690 -10.07 -4.99 -12.44
CA ALA A 690 -8.99 -4.23 -11.82
C ALA A 690 -9.26 -3.98 -10.33
N LEU A 691 -10.52 -3.64 -9.99
CA LEU A 691 -10.97 -3.42 -8.62
C LEU A 691 -10.77 -4.69 -7.78
N VAL A 692 -11.30 -5.83 -8.25
CA VAL A 692 -11.23 -7.11 -7.52
C VAL A 692 -9.78 -7.57 -7.38
N ARG A 693 -8.96 -7.41 -8.42
CA ARG A 693 -7.51 -7.67 -8.35
C ARG A 693 -6.87 -6.88 -7.22
N ASP A 694 -7.12 -5.58 -7.14
CA ASP A 694 -6.48 -4.71 -6.14
C ASP A 694 -6.90 -5.06 -4.71
N LEU A 695 -8.16 -5.43 -4.50
CA LEU A 695 -8.64 -5.89 -3.19
C LEU A 695 -8.07 -7.27 -2.80
N GLN A 696 -7.77 -8.13 -3.78
CA GLN A 696 -7.20 -9.47 -3.53
C GLN A 696 -5.67 -9.50 -3.51
N ARG A 697 -5.00 -8.45 -4.00
CA ARG A 697 -3.54 -8.38 -4.11
C ARG A 697 -2.80 -8.57 -2.78
N VAL A 698 -3.46 -8.25 -1.67
CA VAL A 698 -2.95 -8.46 -0.31
C VAL A 698 -2.42 -9.89 -0.09
N ILE A 699 -2.99 -10.89 -0.77
CA ILE A 699 -2.56 -12.29 -0.69
C ILE A 699 -1.12 -12.45 -1.19
N GLY A 700 -0.83 -11.98 -2.41
CA GLY A 700 0.48 -12.07 -3.03
C GLY A 700 1.52 -11.18 -2.36
N ASP A 701 1.12 -9.97 -1.94
CA ASP A 701 2.03 -9.04 -1.26
C ASP A 701 2.47 -9.57 0.10
N GLU A 702 1.55 -10.11 0.90
CA GLU A 702 1.91 -10.79 2.16
C GLU A 702 2.75 -12.04 1.92
N ALA A 703 2.38 -12.87 0.95
CA ALA A 703 3.10 -14.11 0.67
C ALA A 703 4.55 -13.82 0.25
N ALA A 704 4.78 -12.85 -0.63
CA ALA A 704 6.13 -12.46 -1.04
C ALA A 704 6.97 -11.96 0.14
N ALA A 705 6.39 -11.11 0.99
CA ALA A 705 7.09 -10.58 2.16
C ALA A 705 7.41 -11.70 3.18
N GLN A 706 6.47 -12.60 3.43
CA GLN A 706 6.66 -13.77 4.29
C GLN A 706 7.73 -14.72 3.73
N MET A 707 7.72 -15.00 2.43
CA MET A 707 8.73 -15.83 1.76
C MET A 707 10.12 -15.21 1.86
N MET A 708 10.27 -13.91 1.61
CA MET A 708 11.55 -13.22 1.79
C MET A 708 12.04 -13.31 3.24
N ALA A 709 11.14 -13.21 4.21
CA ALA A 709 11.51 -13.30 5.63
C ALA A 709 11.97 -14.72 6.05
N VAL A 710 11.33 -15.78 5.52
CA VAL A 710 11.64 -17.16 5.93
C VAL A 710 12.68 -17.87 5.07
N GLU A 711 12.76 -17.54 3.78
CA GLU A 711 13.62 -18.22 2.79
C GLU A 711 14.70 -17.29 2.21
N GLY A 712 14.63 -15.98 2.47
CA GLY A 712 15.58 -15.00 1.91
C GLY A 712 15.43 -14.79 0.39
N ARG A 713 14.44 -15.43 -0.25
CA ARG A 713 14.19 -15.38 -1.69
C ARG A 713 12.70 -15.57 -2.01
N LEU A 714 12.30 -15.18 -3.23
CA LEU A 714 10.98 -15.45 -3.79
C LEU A 714 10.85 -16.93 -4.24
N PRO A 715 9.63 -17.50 -4.34
CA PRO A 715 9.43 -18.88 -4.77
C PRO A 715 9.81 -19.12 -6.23
N ASP A 716 10.15 -20.36 -6.58
CA ASP A 716 10.38 -20.77 -7.98
C ASP A 716 9.05 -20.88 -8.75
N ALA A 717 7.95 -21.22 -8.05
CA ALA A 717 6.60 -21.24 -8.61
C ALA A 717 5.54 -20.77 -7.60
N ALA A 718 4.57 -19.96 -8.07
CA ALA A 718 3.34 -19.63 -7.38
C ALA A 718 2.16 -20.33 -8.08
N VAL A 719 1.39 -21.12 -7.32
CA VAL A 719 0.34 -22.01 -7.83
C VAL A 719 -1.02 -21.67 -7.21
N ALA A 720 -2.06 -21.56 -8.04
CA ALA A 720 -3.43 -21.29 -7.56
C ALA A 720 -4.51 -21.90 -8.45
N CYS A 721 -5.66 -22.25 -7.87
CA CYS A 721 -6.83 -22.71 -8.60
C CYS A 721 -7.54 -21.55 -9.32
N LEU A 722 -8.08 -21.81 -10.52
CA LEU A 722 -8.72 -20.82 -11.37
C LEU A 722 -10.19 -21.20 -11.67
N GLY A 723 -11.11 -20.47 -11.05
CA GLY A 723 -12.51 -20.33 -11.51
C GLY A 723 -12.61 -19.05 -12.32
N GLY A 724 -13.39 -18.06 -11.88
CA GLY A 724 -13.29 -16.70 -12.45
C GLY A 724 -11.95 -15.98 -12.18
N GLY A 725 -11.15 -16.46 -11.21
CA GLY A 725 -9.73 -16.08 -11.08
C GLY A 725 -9.33 -15.13 -9.94
N SER A 726 -10.23 -14.70 -9.05
CA SER A 726 -9.91 -13.72 -8.00
C SER A 726 -8.77 -14.12 -7.05
N ASN A 727 -8.74 -15.37 -6.58
CA ASN A 727 -7.67 -15.86 -5.70
C ASN A 727 -6.33 -15.95 -6.46
N GLY A 728 -6.37 -16.48 -7.68
CA GLY A 728 -5.19 -16.67 -8.52
C GLY A 728 -4.54 -15.33 -8.85
N ILE A 729 -5.31 -14.36 -9.34
CA ILE A 729 -4.75 -13.03 -9.62
C ILE A 729 -4.31 -12.30 -8.34
N GLY A 730 -5.02 -12.50 -7.22
CA GLY A 730 -4.61 -11.96 -5.92
C GLY A 730 -3.24 -12.46 -5.46
N LEU A 731 -2.98 -13.76 -5.62
CA LEU A 731 -1.68 -14.36 -5.34
C LEU A 731 -0.62 -13.91 -6.36
N PHE A 732 -0.94 -13.95 -7.66
CA PHE A 732 0.00 -13.70 -8.74
C PHE A 732 0.37 -12.23 -8.92
N ALA A 733 -0.49 -11.29 -8.54
CA ALA A 733 -0.32 -9.86 -8.85
C ALA A 733 1.07 -9.32 -8.48
N ARG A 734 1.60 -9.69 -7.31
CA ARG A 734 2.95 -9.31 -6.86
C ARG A 734 4.06 -9.90 -7.74
N PHE A 735 3.87 -11.10 -8.28
CA PHE A 735 4.88 -11.87 -9.00
C PHE A 735 4.85 -11.68 -10.53
N ILE A 736 3.83 -11.03 -11.11
CA ILE A 736 3.76 -10.82 -12.58
C ILE A 736 5.05 -10.16 -13.12
N GLY A 737 5.65 -9.25 -12.36
CA GLY A 737 6.91 -8.58 -12.71
C GLY A 737 8.18 -9.38 -12.43
N GLU A 738 8.09 -10.55 -11.82
CA GLU A 738 9.24 -11.37 -11.40
C GLU A 738 9.38 -12.58 -12.34
N PRO A 739 10.16 -12.50 -13.43
CA PRO A 739 10.20 -13.56 -14.45
C PRO A 739 10.80 -14.87 -13.92
N ALA A 740 11.63 -14.81 -12.86
CA ALA A 740 12.13 -15.98 -12.17
C ALA A 740 11.03 -16.78 -11.44
N VAL A 741 9.87 -16.16 -11.15
CA VAL A 741 8.74 -16.82 -10.49
C VAL A 741 7.76 -17.32 -11.53
N ARG A 742 7.61 -18.63 -11.66
CA ARG A 742 6.59 -19.24 -12.52
C ARG A 742 5.20 -19.02 -11.94
N LEU A 743 4.23 -18.62 -12.77
CA LEU A 743 2.82 -18.48 -12.35
C LEU A 743 2.04 -19.65 -12.94
N VAL A 744 1.46 -20.47 -12.08
CA VAL A 744 0.78 -21.71 -12.50
C VAL A 744 -0.67 -21.67 -12.05
N GLY A 745 -1.56 -21.46 -13.01
CA GLY A 745 -3.00 -21.54 -12.82
C GLY A 745 -3.51 -22.96 -13.02
N VAL A 746 -4.42 -23.43 -12.17
CA VAL A 746 -5.01 -24.77 -12.28
C VAL A 746 -6.52 -24.66 -12.45
N GLU A 747 -7.03 -25.02 -13.62
CA GLU A 747 -8.46 -25.02 -13.93
C GLU A 747 -9.12 -26.38 -13.60
N ALA A 748 -10.44 -26.38 -13.43
CA ALA A 748 -11.21 -27.60 -13.22
C ALA A 748 -11.39 -28.38 -14.53
N GLY A 749 -10.75 -29.54 -14.59
CA GLY A 749 -10.82 -30.47 -15.70
C GLY A 749 -12.08 -31.34 -15.71
N GLY A 750 -12.92 -31.27 -14.68
CA GLY A 750 -14.19 -32.01 -14.60
C GLY A 750 -13.99 -33.53 -14.81
N GLU A 751 -14.70 -34.08 -15.79
CA GLU A 751 -14.61 -35.47 -16.23
C GLU A 751 -13.44 -35.71 -17.22
N GLY A 752 -12.71 -34.65 -17.57
CA GLY A 752 -11.62 -34.62 -18.54
C GLY A 752 -11.85 -33.54 -19.62
N LEU A 753 -10.76 -33.02 -20.21
CA LEU A 753 -10.83 -31.93 -21.21
C LEU A 753 -11.54 -32.31 -22.53
N ALA A 754 -11.71 -33.61 -22.80
CA ALA A 754 -12.49 -34.08 -23.94
C ALA A 754 -13.98 -34.29 -23.61
N GLY A 755 -14.35 -34.18 -22.33
CA GLY A 755 -15.70 -34.36 -21.81
C GLY A 755 -16.24 -33.06 -21.20
N ARG A 756 -16.96 -33.17 -20.08
CA ARG A 756 -17.51 -32.01 -19.36
C ARG A 756 -16.47 -31.44 -18.41
N HIS A 757 -16.20 -30.14 -18.50
CA HIS A 757 -15.19 -29.46 -17.68
C HIS A 757 -15.51 -27.97 -17.51
N ALA A 758 -14.73 -27.28 -16.68
CA ALA A 758 -14.79 -25.82 -16.49
C ALA A 758 -13.46 -25.12 -16.83
N ALA A 759 -12.60 -25.77 -17.63
CA ALA A 759 -11.29 -25.26 -18.03
C ALA A 759 -11.34 -24.30 -19.23
N ALA A 760 -11.63 -23.02 -18.98
CA ALA A 760 -11.81 -21.99 -20.02
C ALA A 760 -10.53 -21.66 -20.81
N LEU A 761 -9.35 -21.65 -20.18
CA LEU A 761 -8.07 -21.40 -20.86
C LEU A 761 -7.56 -22.66 -21.58
N ALA A 762 -7.71 -23.83 -20.97
CA ALA A 762 -7.19 -25.07 -21.53
C ALA A 762 -8.07 -25.68 -22.64
N GLY A 763 -9.40 -25.52 -22.54
CA GLY A 763 -10.36 -26.13 -23.48
C GLY A 763 -11.34 -25.15 -24.13
N GLY A 764 -11.25 -23.85 -23.83
CA GLY A 764 -12.11 -22.82 -24.40
C GLY A 764 -11.48 -22.04 -25.56
N SER A 765 -12.16 -20.97 -25.96
CA SER A 765 -11.70 -20.03 -26.99
C SER A 765 -12.04 -18.59 -26.62
N GLU A 766 -11.47 -17.63 -27.35
CA GLU A 766 -11.70 -16.21 -27.10
C GLU A 766 -13.14 -15.80 -27.47
N GLY A 767 -13.80 -15.04 -26.60
CA GLY A 767 -15.11 -14.45 -26.86
C GLY A 767 -15.53 -13.47 -25.77
N VAL A 768 -16.82 -13.13 -25.71
CA VAL A 768 -17.35 -12.11 -24.80
C VAL A 768 -18.38 -12.74 -23.88
N LEU A 769 -18.15 -12.65 -22.57
CA LEU A 769 -19.06 -13.18 -21.56
C LEU A 769 -19.18 -12.19 -20.39
N HIS A 770 -20.41 -11.97 -19.93
CA HIS A 770 -20.73 -11.14 -18.77
C HIS A 770 -20.04 -9.76 -18.76
N GLY A 771 -19.91 -9.11 -19.92
CA GLY A 771 -19.42 -7.73 -20.00
C GLY A 771 -17.93 -7.56 -20.33
N ALA A 772 -17.17 -8.64 -20.53
CA ALA A 772 -15.76 -8.55 -20.93
C ALA A 772 -15.38 -9.57 -21.99
N ARG A 773 -14.40 -9.20 -22.82
CA ARG A 773 -13.72 -10.10 -23.77
C ARG A 773 -12.64 -10.91 -23.04
N SER A 774 -12.69 -12.23 -23.11
CA SER A 774 -11.79 -13.15 -22.41
C SER A 774 -11.79 -14.53 -23.11
N TYR A 775 -11.25 -15.56 -22.45
CA TYR A 775 -11.51 -16.95 -22.82
C TYR A 775 -12.77 -17.48 -22.15
N LEU A 776 -13.53 -18.30 -22.87
CA LEU A 776 -14.68 -19.03 -22.35
C LEU A 776 -14.90 -20.36 -23.08
N LEU A 777 -15.69 -21.23 -22.48
CA LEU A 777 -16.23 -22.42 -23.12
C LEU A 777 -17.41 -22.02 -24.01
N GLN A 778 -17.27 -22.28 -25.31
CA GLN A 778 -18.29 -21.98 -26.31
C GLN A 778 -18.22 -22.98 -27.47
N ASP A 779 -19.33 -23.18 -28.17
CA ASP A 779 -19.41 -23.98 -29.38
C ASP A 779 -18.91 -23.22 -30.63
N ALA A 780 -18.99 -23.86 -31.80
CA ALA A 780 -18.53 -23.28 -33.06
C ALA A 780 -19.36 -22.06 -33.50
N GLU A 781 -20.59 -21.95 -33.01
CA GLU A 781 -21.53 -20.84 -33.24
C GLU A 781 -21.36 -19.71 -32.21
N GLY A 782 -20.45 -19.86 -31.24
CA GLY A 782 -20.18 -18.89 -30.19
C GLY A 782 -21.22 -18.86 -29.07
N GLN A 783 -22.03 -19.91 -28.92
CA GLN A 783 -22.91 -20.08 -27.77
C GLN A 783 -22.12 -20.62 -26.58
N VAL A 784 -22.36 -20.02 -25.41
CA VAL A 784 -21.69 -20.42 -24.17
C VAL A 784 -22.14 -21.81 -23.76
N THR A 785 -21.20 -22.74 -23.65
CA THR A 785 -21.48 -24.12 -23.19
C THR A 785 -21.55 -24.17 -21.66
N GLU A 786 -22.24 -25.18 -21.14
CA GLU A 786 -22.31 -25.40 -19.70
C GLU A 786 -20.97 -25.89 -19.16
N ALA A 787 -20.51 -25.24 -18.09
CA ALA A 787 -19.34 -25.69 -17.35
C ALA A 787 -19.70 -26.90 -16.47
N HIS A 788 -18.68 -27.67 -16.09
CA HIS A 788 -18.85 -28.75 -15.14
C HIS A 788 -17.63 -28.90 -14.23
N SER A 789 -17.86 -28.96 -12.92
CA SER A 789 -16.90 -29.41 -11.92
C SER A 789 -17.63 -29.86 -10.65
N ILE A 790 -17.04 -30.80 -9.91
CA ILE A 790 -17.44 -31.11 -8.54
C ILE A 790 -17.32 -29.90 -7.60
N SER A 791 -16.45 -28.94 -7.94
CA SER A 791 -16.25 -27.72 -7.17
C SER A 791 -17.11 -26.58 -7.73
N ALA A 792 -18.20 -26.26 -7.03
CA ALA A 792 -19.11 -25.16 -7.40
C ALA A 792 -18.41 -23.78 -7.49
N GLY A 793 -17.24 -23.58 -6.86
CA GLY A 793 -16.46 -22.35 -6.98
C GLY A 793 -15.60 -22.26 -8.24
N LEU A 794 -15.33 -23.39 -8.91
CA LEU A 794 -14.62 -23.46 -10.20
C LEU A 794 -15.57 -23.71 -11.38
N ASP A 795 -16.82 -24.07 -11.11
CA ASP A 795 -17.86 -24.33 -12.11
C ASP A 795 -18.37 -23.04 -12.78
N TYR A 796 -17.52 -22.46 -13.62
CA TYR A 796 -17.79 -21.23 -14.35
C TYR A 796 -17.17 -21.31 -15.75
N PRO A 797 -17.91 -20.99 -16.84
CA PRO A 797 -17.45 -21.24 -18.20
C PRO A 797 -16.43 -20.21 -18.72
N GLY A 798 -16.00 -19.22 -17.94
CA GLY A 798 -15.10 -18.16 -18.39
C GLY A 798 -13.94 -17.89 -17.42
N ILE A 799 -13.06 -16.98 -17.79
CA ILE A 799 -11.92 -16.58 -16.96
C ILE A 799 -11.74 -15.06 -16.93
N GLY A 800 -11.12 -14.52 -15.88
CA GLY A 800 -10.80 -13.09 -15.79
C GLY A 800 -9.91 -12.58 -16.92
N PRO A 801 -10.16 -11.39 -17.48
CA PRO A 801 -9.45 -10.89 -18.66
C PRO A 801 -7.95 -10.65 -18.45
N GLN A 802 -7.53 -10.34 -17.22
CA GLN A 802 -6.10 -10.22 -16.92
C GLN A 802 -5.41 -11.60 -16.93
N LEU A 803 -6.06 -12.66 -16.46
CA LEU A 803 -5.51 -14.01 -16.51
C LEU A 803 -5.42 -14.51 -17.96
N ALA A 804 -6.44 -14.22 -18.79
CA ALA A 804 -6.38 -14.44 -20.24
C ALA A 804 -5.19 -13.72 -20.88
N ALA A 805 -4.96 -12.45 -20.52
CA ALA A 805 -3.81 -11.69 -20.99
C ALA A 805 -2.47 -12.29 -20.55
N LEU A 806 -2.36 -12.79 -19.32
CA LEU A 806 -1.15 -13.44 -18.81
C LEU A 806 -0.89 -14.79 -19.48
N PHE A 807 -1.94 -15.56 -19.76
CA PHE A 807 -1.86 -16.82 -20.49
C PHE A 807 -1.40 -16.58 -21.94
N GLU A 808 -2.05 -15.66 -22.66
CA GLU A 808 -1.70 -15.31 -24.05
C GLU A 808 -0.26 -14.81 -24.17
N ALA A 809 0.19 -14.02 -23.20
CA ALA A 809 1.57 -13.53 -23.15
C ALA A 809 2.59 -14.59 -22.71
N ARG A 810 2.15 -15.82 -22.42
CA ARG A 810 2.94 -16.93 -21.84
C ARG A 810 3.65 -16.54 -20.53
N ARG A 811 3.09 -15.57 -19.80
CA ARG A 811 3.57 -15.20 -18.47
C ARG A 811 3.00 -16.13 -17.40
N MET A 812 1.83 -16.71 -17.64
CA MET A 812 1.19 -17.71 -16.79
C MET A 812 1.03 -19.02 -17.56
N GLU A 813 1.36 -20.12 -16.88
CA GLU A 813 1.14 -21.49 -17.31
C GLU A 813 -0.21 -21.98 -16.81
N VAL A 814 -0.88 -22.85 -17.57
CA VAL A 814 -2.17 -23.41 -17.20
C VAL A 814 -2.05 -24.94 -17.14
N LEU A 815 -2.51 -25.50 -16.03
CA LEU A 815 -2.75 -26.92 -15.83
C LEU A 815 -4.24 -27.15 -15.57
N SER A 816 -4.66 -28.41 -15.58
CA SER A 816 -6.00 -28.81 -15.14
C SER A 816 -5.93 -30.01 -14.20
N ALA A 817 -6.95 -30.15 -13.36
CA ALA A 817 -7.15 -31.33 -12.52
C ALA A 817 -8.61 -31.80 -12.63
N THR A 818 -8.81 -33.11 -12.81
CA THR A 818 -10.15 -33.70 -12.86
C THR A 818 -10.80 -33.73 -11.46
N ASP A 819 -12.11 -33.97 -11.42
CA ASP A 819 -12.85 -34.04 -10.15
C ASP A 819 -12.30 -35.13 -9.22
N GLN A 820 -11.95 -36.30 -9.77
CA GLN A 820 -11.32 -37.39 -9.02
C GLN A 820 -9.96 -36.98 -8.44
N GLN A 821 -9.15 -36.27 -9.23
CA GLN A 821 -7.85 -35.77 -8.79
C GLN A 821 -8.01 -34.71 -7.70
N ALA A 822 -9.00 -33.83 -7.79
CA ALA A 822 -9.28 -32.82 -6.79
C ALA A 822 -9.71 -33.44 -5.44
N VAL A 823 -10.58 -34.44 -5.45
CA VAL A 823 -10.98 -35.18 -4.22
C VAL A 823 -9.77 -35.88 -3.60
N ALA A 824 -8.92 -36.50 -4.42
CA ALA A 824 -7.66 -37.09 -3.95
C ALA A 824 -6.72 -36.04 -3.34
N GLY A 825 -6.60 -34.87 -3.97
CA GLY A 825 -5.82 -33.74 -3.47
C GLY A 825 -6.33 -33.22 -2.12
N LEU A 826 -7.65 -33.13 -1.94
CA LEU A 826 -8.27 -32.73 -0.68
C LEU A 826 -7.93 -33.74 0.42
N ARG A 827 -8.11 -35.04 0.15
CA ARG A 827 -7.78 -36.13 1.08
C ARG A 827 -6.29 -36.13 1.43
N LEU A 828 -5.42 -35.82 0.47
CA LEU A 828 -3.98 -35.76 0.67
C LEU A 828 -3.63 -34.69 1.72
N VAL A 829 -4.08 -33.45 1.52
CA VAL A 829 -3.85 -32.35 2.47
C VAL A 829 -4.42 -32.68 3.86
N ALA A 830 -5.63 -33.23 3.92
CA ALA A 830 -6.26 -33.61 5.18
C ALA A 830 -5.44 -34.65 5.96
N ARG A 831 -4.93 -35.68 5.28
CA ARG A 831 -4.17 -36.77 5.91
C ARG A 831 -2.72 -36.39 6.23
N THR A 832 -2.09 -35.53 5.45
CA THR A 832 -0.69 -35.15 5.67
C THR A 832 -0.54 -33.98 6.63
N GLU A 833 -1.44 -33.00 6.58
CA GLU A 833 -1.30 -31.73 7.32
C GLU A 833 -2.41 -31.49 8.36
N GLY A 834 -3.46 -32.33 8.40
CA GLY A 834 -4.60 -32.09 9.31
C GLY A 834 -5.40 -30.83 8.96
N ILE A 835 -5.28 -30.37 7.71
CA ILE A 835 -6.00 -29.21 7.18
C ILE A 835 -7.06 -29.74 6.22
N LEU A 836 -8.32 -29.32 6.38
CA LEU A 836 -9.38 -29.66 5.44
C LEU A 836 -9.54 -28.53 4.41
N PRO A 837 -8.93 -28.63 3.21
CA PRO A 837 -9.04 -27.59 2.20
C PRO A 837 -10.39 -27.66 1.50
N ALA A 838 -10.83 -26.55 0.92
CA ALA A 838 -11.93 -26.58 -0.02
C ALA A 838 -11.54 -27.35 -1.30
N LEU A 839 -12.52 -27.84 -2.06
CA LEU A 839 -12.27 -28.54 -3.32
C LEU A 839 -11.56 -27.64 -4.34
N GLU A 840 -11.78 -26.32 -4.30
CA GLU A 840 -11.15 -25.36 -5.20
C GLU A 840 -9.60 -25.42 -5.12
N PRO A 841 -8.95 -25.13 -3.97
CA PRO A 841 -7.49 -25.23 -3.87
C PRO A 841 -6.97 -26.68 -3.89
N ALA A 842 -7.82 -27.68 -3.66
CA ALA A 842 -7.44 -29.08 -3.82
C ALA A 842 -7.07 -29.43 -5.27
N HIS A 843 -7.69 -28.77 -6.27
CA HIS A 843 -7.26 -28.86 -7.68
C HIS A 843 -5.80 -28.42 -7.84
N ALA A 844 -5.42 -27.32 -7.20
CA ALA A 844 -4.04 -26.81 -7.27
C ALA A 844 -3.04 -27.80 -6.66
N VAL A 845 -3.40 -28.46 -5.56
CA VAL A 845 -2.57 -29.51 -4.95
C VAL A 845 -2.45 -30.72 -5.87
N ALA A 846 -3.56 -31.14 -6.49
CA ALA A 846 -3.61 -32.29 -7.38
C ALA A 846 -2.75 -32.14 -8.64
N ALA A 847 -2.49 -30.90 -9.08
CA ALA A 847 -1.63 -30.61 -10.22
C ALA A 847 -0.12 -30.56 -9.90
N LEU A 848 0.28 -30.53 -8.62
CA LEU A 848 1.69 -30.44 -8.23
C LEU A 848 2.56 -31.61 -8.75
N PRO A 849 2.11 -32.88 -8.76
CA PRO A 849 2.89 -33.96 -9.35
C PRO A 849 3.25 -33.74 -10.82
N THR A 850 2.31 -33.17 -11.60
CA THR A 850 2.54 -32.80 -13.02
C THR A 850 3.58 -31.70 -13.16
N LEU A 851 3.53 -30.70 -12.28
CA LEU A 851 4.53 -29.64 -12.24
C LEU A 851 5.93 -30.18 -11.89
N LEU A 852 6.05 -31.11 -10.93
CA LEU A 852 7.33 -31.70 -10.52
C LEU A 852 7.97 -32.61 -11.57
N ARG A 853 7.16 -33.36 -12.34
CA ARG A 853 7.67 -34.17 -13.46
C ARG A 853 8.24 -33.32 -14.60
N GLY A 854 7.95 -32.03 -14.62
CA GLY A 854 8.33 -31.13 -15.71
C GLY A 854 7.40 -31.22 -16.93
N ASP A 855 6.23 -31.84 -16.76
CA ASP A 855 5.20 -32.00 -17.82
C ASP A 855 4.43 -30.69 -18.07
N ALA A 856 4.61 -29.68 -17.21
CA ALA A 856 4.01 -28.36 -17.38
C ALA A 856 4.66 -27.59 -18.54
N PRO A 857 3.95 -26.64 -19.20
CA PRO A 857 4.48 -25.89 -20.34
C PRO A 857 5.81 -25.16 -20.09
N GLY A 858 6.08 -24.74 -18.85
CA GLY A 858 7.34 -24.09 -18.46
C GLY A 858 8.51 -25.04 -18.22
N GLY A 859 8.34 -26.35 -18.43
CA GLY A 859 9.38 -27.37 -18.27
C GLY A 859 9.72 -27.70 -16.81
N PRO A 860 10.88 -28.34 -16.56
CA PRO A 860 11.26 -28.80 -15.24
C PRO A 860 11.57 -27.64 -14.28
N LEU A 861 11.26 -27.84 -13.00
CA LEU A 861 11.70 -26.96 -11.91
C LEU A 861 13.17 -27.23 -11.54
N PRO A 862 13.82 -26.32 -10.78
CA PRO A 862 15.14 -26.59 -10.19
C PRO A 862 15.15 -27.85 -9.32
N SER A 863 16.33 -28.39 -9.04
CA SER A 863 16.51 -29.63 -8.25
C SER A 863 15.99 -29.54 -6.81
N GLU A 864 15.98 -28.33 -6.23
CA GLU A 864 15.44 -28.04 -4.90
C GLU A 864 14.32 -26.99 -5.00
N PRO A 865 13.14 -27.40 -5.51
CA PRO A 865 12.09 -26.46 -5.85
C PRO A 865 11.45 -25.85 -4.60
N LEU A 866 11.19 -24.55 -4.66
CA LEU A 866 10.44 -23.79 -3.67
C LEU A 866 9.09 -23.36 -4.27
N ILE A 867 8.01 -23.98 -3.80
CA ILE A 867 6.66 -23.79 -4.34
C ILE A 867 5.78 -23.08 -3.31
N LEU A 868 5.10 -22.03 -3.73
CA LEU A 868 4.06 -21.33 -2.99
C LEU A 868 2.68 -21.69 -3.58
N LEU A 869 1.79 -22.27 -2.77
CA LEU A 869 0.43 -22.63 -3.17
C LEU A 869 -0.62 -21.80 -2.41
N GLY A 870 -1.57 -21.22 -3.15
CA GLY A 870 -2.70 -20.50 -2.57
C GLY A 870 -3.79 -21.44 -2.05
N LEU A 871 -3.93 -21.57 -0.72
CA LEU A 871 -4.99 -22.35 -0.08
C LEU A 871 -6.23 -21.48 0.09
N SER A 872 -6.99 -21.30 -1.01
CA SER A 872 -7.96 -20.23 -1.19
C SER A 872 -9.21 -20.27 -0.29
N GLY A 873 -9.47 -21.38 0.39
CA GLY A 873 -10.58 -21.55 1.34
C GLY A 873 -10.59 -22.91 2.05
N ARG A 874 -11.40 -23.02 3.11
CA ARG A 874 -11.60 -24.24 3.92
C ARG A 874 -12.75 -25.12 3.43
N GLY A 875 -12.61 -26.42 3.64
CA GLY A 875 -13.49 -27.46 3.09
C GLY A 875 -14.72 -27.82 3.91
N ASP A 876 -15.11 -27.05 4.93
CA ASP A 876 -16.32 -27.33 5.73
C ASP A 876 -17.59 -27.43 4.86
N LYS A 877 -17.61 -26.72 3.72
CA LYS A 877 -18.71 -26.75 2.74
C LYS A 877 -18.70 -27.98 1.82
N ASP A 878 -17.60 -28.72 1.77
CA ASP A 878 -17.35 -29.78 0.79
C ASP A 878 -17.36 -31.18 1.43
N LEU A 879 -17.87 -31.32 2.67
CA LEU A 879 -17.89 -32.59 3.40
C LEU A 879 -18.68 -33.70 2.68
N ALA A 880 -19.72 -33.35 1.91
CA ALA A 880 -20.48 -34.32 1.13
C ALA A 880 -19.63 -35.04 0.07
N ALA A 881 -18.68 -34.33 -0.56
CA ALA A 881 -17.81 -34.90 -1.58
C ALA A 881 -16.81 -35.93 -1.01
N LEU A 882 -16.60 -35.94 0.32
CA LEU A 882 -15.81 -36.98 0.99
C LEU A 882 -16.60 -38.28 1.19
N ALA A 883 -17.93 -38.19 1.31
CA ALA A 883 -18.83 -39.31 1.60
C ALA A 883 -19.13 -40.16 0.35
N ASP A 884 -19.41 -39.52 -0.79
CA ASP A 884 -19.80 -40.20 -2.04
C ASP A 884 -18.72 -41.17 -2.58
N ALA A 885 -17.45 -40.99 -2.18
CA ALA A 885 -16.35 -41.84 -2.61
C ALA A 885 -15.95 -42.93 -1.58
N GLN A 886 -16.62 -43.03 -0.41
CA GLN A 886 -16.46 -44.20 0.47
C GLN A 886 -17.32 -45.37 0.01
N GLU A 887 -18.49 -45.12 -0.62
CA GLU A 887 -19.34 -46.18 -1.16
C GLU A 887 -18.71 -46.92 -2.35
N THR A 888 -17.71 -46.33 -3.03
CA THR A 888 -16.99 -46.96 -4.15
C THR A 888 -15.76 -47.79 -3.75
N ASP A 889 -15.20 -47.59 -2.55
CA ASP A 889 -14.01 -48.34 -2.07
C ASP A 889 -14.39 -49.59 -1.23
N ASP A 890 -15.64 -49.68 -0.74
CA ASP A 890 -16.18 -50.84 0.00
C ASP A 890 -16.95 -51.85 -0.91
N GLY A 891 -16.78 -51.76 -2.23
CA GLY A 891 -17.47 -52.58 -3.25
C GLY A 891 -16.63 -53.69 -3.88
#